data_AF-A0A5J6FK52-F1
#
_entry.id   AF-A0A5J6FK52-F1
#
_cell.length_a   1.000
_cell.length_b   1.000
_cell.length_c   1.000
_cell.angle_alpha   90.00
_cell.angle_beta   90.00
_cell.angle_gamma   90.00
#
_symmetry.space_group_name_H-M   'P 1'
#
loop_
_entity.id
_entity.type
_entity.pdbx_description
1 polymer ?
#
loop_
_entity_poly.entity_id
_entity_poly.type
_entity_poly.pdbx_seq_one_letter_code
_entity_poly.pdbx_strand_id
1 'polypeptide(L)'
;MNATEGADPFGTARMRRGVLDAWGAGPARFREDANAEEDLVLGGYRDRLVVELAQNAADAAARAGVPGRLRLTLHEAGDGRAVLAAANTGAPLDAAGVESLSTLRASAKREGHDQAVGRFGVGFAAVLAVSDEPALVGRHGGVRWSLAEARDLARQASLGSPGLGDELRRRDGHVPLLRLPLPAEGTAPEGYDTVVVLPLRDGVAEDLVSRLLASVDDALLLTLPGLAEVVVETPDGVRTLSRSQHGPYTHVEDSADGTRRWRTVVRHGALGRELLADRPVEERLRPHWSVTWAVPVDEEGAPRAPRTAPVVHAPTPTDEPLGVPALLIASLPLDTTRRHPAPGPLTDFLVERAADAYADLLAAWEPVSVATIALVPGPLGQGQLDGALRAAIMERLGKVAFLEPAAPRDPDAESGDPAAWEDDAVGAVRRTGAALRPMEAEVVEGAGAETVRVLAEVLPCLLPAGLERRAELRTLGVARVPLTEAVDRLAGLERAPEWWYRLYAALAGTDPDRLTGLPVPLAGEGGADGVPRTTVGPRQVLLPVPDAVAGPDLGLLARLGLKVAHPDAVHPLLEKLGALPATPRAVLTTPQVRAAVAGSLDAGEIWDEEAPAAEELADTVLALVRDAELEPGDEPWLGALALPDEDGELTPAGELVLPGSPFAAIMREDELALCDRELADRWGEQALTACGVLAGFTLVRAFDVVLDPDELEPRDGDFAEPDDAGLLDAVDVWCEDVLDQLPETPVPPVATELVAVRDLDLVDDDAWPQALAMLARPPLRDALTQPVRVLLPDGTTRSVRPYTAWWLRDHPVLGGRRPAGLRAAGGDPRLDGLYDAVDASGFDDAQVLRALGVRTSLESLLDEPGGAAELLGRLADGDRTVGPAQLHALYTEMAALDPEQVTLPDELRAVVDGEVRVVDAADAVIADAPDVLPLAAGLPLLPVAPARAAELAELLQVRRLGESVEAGVTTEGEERRVPDPVRVLLGAATPGTYVEHTELRAGGVELDWRRTPDGVVHAATLEGVAAGLAWAAGQWPRRFEVAALLEDPSRTGELARDRWFD
;
A
#
# COMPACT_ATOMS: atom_id res chain seq x y z
N MET A 1 77.84 -58.06 -1.93
CA MET A 1 78.04 -58.98 -0.79
C MET A 1 76.73 -59.71 -0.61
N ASN A 2 76.70 -61.03 -0.80
CA ASN A 2 75.48 -61.84 -0.74
C ASN A 2 74.94 -61.86 0.69
N ALA A 3 73.68 -61.43 0.88
CA ALA A 3 72.95 -61.66 2.11
C ALA A 3 72.76 -63.17 2.30
N THR A 4 73.10 -63.64 3.50
CA THR A 4 72.89 -65.00 4.00
C THR A 4 71.41 -65.39 3.99
N GLU A 5 71.12 -66.61 3.55
CA GLU A 5 69.82 -67.29 3.39
C GLU A 5 69.00 -67.49 4.70
N GLY A 6 69.18 -66.66 5.74
CA GLY A 6 68.86 -67.02 7.14
C GLY A 6 67.72 -66.30 7.87
N ALA A 7 67.05 -65.27 7.34
CA ALA A 7 65.94 -64.61 8.07
C ALA A 7 64.84 -64.09 7.13
N ASP A 8 64.03 -65.00 6.59
CA ASP A 8 62.78 -64.68 5.86
C ASP A 8 61.57 -65.19 6.68
N PRO A 9 61.18 -64.52 7.78
CA PRO A 9 60.15 -65.00 8.72
C PRO A 9 58.76 -65.10 8.09
N PHE A 10 58.54 -64.45 6.94
CA PHE A 10 57.26 -64.41 6.22
C PHE A 10 57.23 -65.32 4.98
N GLY A 11 58.33 -65.99 4.64
CA GLY A 11 58.40 -66.89 3.47
C GLY A 11 58.26 -66.18 2.13
N THR A 12 58.72 -64.92 2.03
CA THR A 12 58.70 -64.08 0.83
C THR A 12 59.40 -64.75 -0.37
N ALA A 13 60.47 -65.52 -0.13
CA ALA A 13 61.18 -66.26 -1.18
C ALA A 13 60.29 -67.31 -1.86
N ARG A 14 59.41 -67.99 -1.10
CA ARG A 14 58.45 -68.97 -1.63
C ARG A 14 57.38 -68.27 -2.48
N MET A 15 56.84 -67.16 -1.98
CA MET A 15 55.81 -66.37 -2.69
C MET A 15 56.35 -65.86 -4.03
N ARG A 16 57.52 -65.20 -4.00
CA ARG A 16 58.19 -64.66 -5.19
C ARG A 16 58.48 -65.73 -6.23
N ARG A 17 58.97 -66.90 -5.81
CA ARG A 17 59.22 -68.03 -6.72
C ARG A 17 57.94 -68.51 -7.40
N GLY A 18 56.86 -68.70 -6.62
CA GLY A 18 55.58 -69.15 -7.18
C GLY A 18 55.00 -68.19 -8.22
N VAL A 19 55.16 -66.88 -8.01
CA VAL A 19 54.74 -65.85 -8.97
C VAL A 19 55.58 -65.91 -10.25
N LEU A 20 56.91 -65.92 -10.13
CA LEU A 20 57.81 -65.95 -11.28
C LEU A 20 57.64 -67.22 -12.12
N ASP A 21 57.46 -68.38 -11.48
CA ASP A 21 57.18 -69.65 -12.15
C ASP A 21 55.85 -69.58 -12.92
N ALA A 22 54.81 -68.98 -12.33
CA ALA A 22 53.51 -68.80 -12.98
C ALA A 22 53.58 -67.86 -14.19
N TRP A 23 54.31 -66.75 -14.09
CA TRP A 23 54.54 -65.84 -15.22
C TRP A 23 55.35 -66.49 -16.33
N GLY A 24 56.38 -67.26 -15.97
CA GLY A 24 57.21 -68.00 -16.93
C GLY A 24 56.40 -69.06 -17.70
N ALA A 25 55.52 -69.78 -17.00
CA ALA A 25 54.63 -70.79 -17.59
C ALA A 25 53.49 -70.19 -18.45
N GLY A 26 53.04 -68.97 -18.13
CA GLY A 26 51.91 -68.34 -18.81
C GLY A 26 52.03 -66.80 -18.86
N PRO A 27 52.50 -66.22 -19.98
CA PRO A 27 52.67 -64.76 -20.13
C PRO A 27 51.37 -63.96 -19.94
N ALA A 28 50.20 -64.60 -20.15
CA ALA A 28 48.91 -63.97 -19.87
C ALA A 28 48.71 -63.63 -18.38
N ARG A 29 49.25 -64.43 -17.45
CA ARG A 29 49.18 -64.16 -16.00
C ARG A 29 50.01 -62.93 -15.61
N PHE A 30 51.19 -62.79 -16.22
CA PHE A 30 52.00 -61.57 -16.05
C PHE A 30 51.22 -60.33 -16.51
N ARG A 31 50.55 -60.39 -17.67
CA ARG A 31 49.71 -59.28 -18.14
C ARG A 31 48.54 -58.96 -17.23
N GLU A 32 47.86 -59.98 -16.71
CA GLU A 32 46.74 -59.81 -15.77
C GLU A 32 47.21 -59.12 -14.48
N ASP A 33 48.32 -59.58 -13.91
CA ASP A 33 48.90 -58.97 -12.69
C ASP A 33 49.41 -57.55 -12.95
N ALA A 34 50.09 -57.32 -14.07
CA ALA A 34 50.57 -56.01 -14.48
C ALA A 34 49.42 -55.02 -14.68
N ASN A 35 48.37 -55.41 -15.42
CA ASN A 35 47.18 -54.57 -15.60
C ASN A 35 46.46 -54.31 -14.28
N ALA A 36 46.31 -55.32 -13.43
CA ALA A 36 45.59 -55.16 -12.17
C ALA A 36 46.32 -54.22 -11.19
N GLU A 37 47.65 -54.21 -11.17
CA GLU A 37 48.42 -53.26 -10.38
C GLU A 37 48.44 -51.87 -11.02
N GLU A 38 48.66 -51.79 -12.34
CA GLU A 38 48.64 -50.54 -13.11
C GLU A 38 47.29 -49.82 -13.01
N ASP A 39 46.16 -50.53 -13.06
CA ASP A 39 44.81 -49.99 -12.84
C ASP A 39 44.63 -49.44 -11.41
N LEU A 40 45.30 -50.02 -10.41
CA LEU A 40 45.25 -49.51 -9.03
C LEU A 40 46.12 -48.26 -8.87
N VAL A 41 47.27 -48.18 -9.54
CA VAL A 41 48.20 -47.06 -9.47
C VAL A 41 47.75 -45.86 -10.32
N LEU A 42 47.28 -46.11 -11.55
CA LEU A 42 46.75 -45.10 -12.47
C LEU A 42 45.29 -44.71 -12.13
N GLY A 43 44.56 -45.59 -11.45
CA GLY A 43 43.20 -45.35 -10.98
C GLY A 43 43.12 -44.44 -9.76
N GLY A 44 41.94 -44.41 -9.12
CA GLY A 44 41.57 -43.45 -8.09
C GLY A 44 42.35 -43.43 -6.77
N TYR A 45 43.43 -44.21 -6.60
CA TYR A 45 44.19 -44.35 -5.34
C TYR A 45 45.30 -43.32 -5.13
N ARG A 46 45.67 -42.53 -6.15
CA ARG A 46 46.77 -41.55 -6.08
C ARG A 46 46.62 -40.55 -4.93
N ASP A 47 45.40 -40.10 -4.64
CA ASP A 47 45.12 -39.09 -3.61
C ASP A 47 44.66 -39.71 -2.26
N ARG A 48 44.82 -41.03 -2.06
CA ARG A 48 44.27 -41.74 -0.88
C ARG A 48 45.31 -42.34 0.05
N LEU A 49 46.59 -42.13 -0.23
CA LEU A 49 47.72 -42.70 0.51
C LEU A 49 47.57 -42.55 2.03
N VAL A 50 47.40 -41.32 2.52
CA VAL A 50 47.33 -41.03 3.97
C VAL A 50 46.13 -41.70 4.62
N VAL A 51 44.98 -41.69 3.95
CA VAL A 51 43.73 -42.27 4.48
C VAL A 51 43.80 -43.79 4.52
N GLU A 52 44.36 -44.45 3.51
CA GLU A 52 44.55 -45.91 3.48
C GLU A 52 45.57 -46.35 4.55
N LEU A 53 46.63 -45.57 4.78
CA LEU A 53 47.58 -45.81 5.87
C LEU A 53 46.90 -45.65 7.25
N ALA A 54 46.06 -44.63 7.41
CA ALA A 54 45.30 -44.40 8.63
C ALA A 54 44.25 -45.50 8.89
N GLN A 55 43.56 -45.97 7.85
CA GLN A 55 42.63 -47.08 7.97
C GLN A 55 43.36 -48.37 8.38
N ASN A 56 44.51 -48.67 7.78
CA ASN A 56 45.33 -49.82 8.19
C ASN A 56 45.77 -49.73 9.65
N ALA A 57 46.12 -48.52 10.11
CA ALA A 57 46.46 -48.25 11.51
C ALA A 57 45.26 -48.44 12.45
N ALA A 58 44.08 -47.92 12.08
CA ALA A 58 42.84 -48.10 12.83
C ALA A 58 42.46 -49.59 12.94
N ASP A 59 42.54 -50.32 11.84
CA ASP A 59 42.22 -51.75 11.79
C ASP A 59 43.23 -52.58 12.62
N ALA A 60 44.51 -52.21 12.60
CA ALA A 60 45.53 -52.84 13.44
C ALA A 60 45.28 -52.60 14.93
N ALA A 61 44.91 -51.38 15.31
CA ALA A 61 44.57 -51.02 16.68
C ALA A 61 43.29 -51.73 17.16
N ALA A 62 42.25 -51.76 16.32
CA ALA A 62 41.01 -52.49 16.60
C ALA A 62 41.25 -53.99 16.80
N ARG A 63 42.06 -54.64 15.94
CA ARG A 63 42.46 -56.05 16.10
C ARG A 63 43.20 -56.33 17.40
N ALA A 64 43.96 -55.35 17.91
CA ALA A 64 44.70 -55.46 19.16
C ALA A 64 43.90 -55.01 20.40
N GLY A 65 42.72 -54.39 20.22
CA GLY A 65 41.92 -53.84 21.32
C GLY A 65 42.59 -52.67 22.05
N VAL A 66 43.43 -51.88 21.36
CA VAL A 66 44.17 -50.75 21.95
C VAL A 66 43.79 -49.43 21.25
N PRO A 67 43.96 -48.26 21.90
CA PRO A 67 43.85 -46.97 21.23
C PRO A 67 44.89 -46.84 20.11
N GLY A 68 44.43 -46.61 18.87
CA GLY A 68 45.30 -46.47 17.72
C GLY A 68 46.02 -45.13 17.70
N ARG A 69 47.34 -45.17 17.47
CA ARG A 69 48.19 -44.01 17.24
C ARG A 69 48.85 -44.17 15.88
N LEU A 70 48.84 -43.11 15.08
CA LEU A 70 49.49 -43.06 13.77
C LEU A 70 50.46 -41.88 13.74
N ARG A 71 51.72 -42.12 13.36
CA ARG A 71 52.70 -41.07 13.08
C ARG A 71 53.10 -41.09 11.62
N LEU A 72 52.93 -39.98 10.94
CA LEU A 72 53.31 -39.73 9.56
C LEU A 72 54.48 -38.75 9.55
N THR A 73 55.68 -39.22 9.22
CA THR A 73 56.90 -38.41 9.21
C THR A 73 57.44 -38.29 7.79
N LEU A 74 57.51 -37.07 7.26
CA LEU A 74 58.18 -36.71 6.01
C LEU A 74 59.53 -36.06 6.34
N HIS A 75 60.64 -36.70 5.92
CA HIS A 75 62.00 -36.20 6.14
C HIS A 75 62.91 -36.47 4.95
N GLU A 76 63.98 -35.70 4.80
CA GLU A 76 65.05 -36.00 3.84
C GLU A 76 65.87 -37.21 4.32
N ALA A 77 66.08 -38.20 3.45
CA ALA A 77 67.00 -39.30 3.69
C ALA A 77 68.45 -38.91 3.41
N GLY A 78 69.38 -39.71 3.93
CA GLY A 78 70.83 -39.49 3.78
C GLY A 78 71.36 -39.57 2.34
N ASP A 79 70.55 -39.98 1.38
CA ASP A 79 70.84 -39.99 -0.06
C ASP A 79 70.24 -38.78 -0.82
N GLY A 80 69.58 -37.86 -0.11
CA GLY A 80 68.96 -36.66 -0.67
C GLY A 80 67.54 -36.83 -1.21
N ARG A 81 66.91 -38.01 -1.06
CA ARG A 81 65.50 -38.23 -1.41
C ARG A 81 64.59 -38.06 -0.20
N ALA A 82 63.40 -37.50 -0.37
CA ALA A 82 62.40 -37.46 0.69
C ALA A 82 61.85 -38.87 1.00
N VAL A 83 61.59 -39.17 2.28
CA VAL A 83 61.01 -40.43 2.75
C VAL A 83 59.79 -40.13 3.61
N LEU A 84 58.67 -40.77 3.27
CA LEU A 84 57.48 -40.82 4.13
C LEU A 84 57.52 -42.10 4.99
N ALA A 85 57.51 -41.95 6.30
CA ALA A 85 57.37 -43.05 7.25
C ALA A 85 56.00 -42.97 7.95
N ALA A 86 55.21 -44.04 7.89
CA ALA A 86 53.92 -44.16 8.57
C ALA A 86 53.99 -45.25 9.64
N ALA A 87 54.16 -44.85 10.90
CA ALA A 87 54.26 -45.75 12.05
C ALA A 87 52.92 -45.84 12.80
N ASN A 88 52.47 -47.04 13.15
CA ASN A 88 51.22 -47.24 13.88
C ASN A 88 51.35 -48.22 15.05
N THR A 89 50.48 -48.04 16.05
CA THR A 89 50.25 -49.02 17.12
C THR A 89 49.21 -50.06 16.70
N GLY A 90 49.26 -51.25 17.32
CA GLY A 90 48.27 -52.31 17.11
C GLY A 90 48.89 -53.67 16.77
N ALA A 91 48.09 -54.55 16.17
CA ALA A 91 48.51 -55.91 15.86
C ALA A 91 49.71 -55.92 14.88
N PRO A 92 50.81 -56.64 15.19
CA PRO A 92 52.02 -56.66 14.36
C PRO A 92 51.79 -57.38 13.02
N LEU A 93 52.66 -57.10 12.04
CA LEU A 93 52.68 -57.79 10.75
C LEU A 93 52.95 -59.30 10.91
N ASP A 94 52.10 -60.12 10.27
CA ASP A 94 52.23 -61.58 10.22
C ASP A 94 52.37 -62.10 8.78
N ALA A 95 52.67 -63.41 8.63
CA ALA A 95 52.88 -64.02 7.32
C ALA A 95 51.63 -63.99 6.42
N ALA A 96 50.42 -64.09 7.00
CA ALA A 96 49.16 -63.99 6.27
C ALA A 96 48.91 -62.56 5.75
N GLY A 97 49.30 -61.55 6.54
CA GLY A 97 49.32 -60.16 6.15
C GLY A 97 50.25 -59.91 4.97
N VAL A 98 51.50 -60.40 5.04
CA VAL A 98 52.46 -60.28 3.92
C VAL A 98 51.95 -60.98 2.66
N GLU A 99 51.39 -62.17 2.78
CA GLU A 99 50.75 -62.86 1.65
C GLU A 99 49.65 -62.01 1.03
N SER A 100 48.77 -61.44 1.87
CA SER A 100 47.69 -60.59 1.41
C SER A 100 48.16 -59.28 0.76
N LEU A 101 49.28 -58.70 1.22
CA LEU A 101 49.90 -57.52 0.61
C LEU A 101 50.54 -57.84 -0.75
N SER A 102 51.06 -59.06 -0.90
CA SER A 102 51.69 -59.54 -2.13
C SER A 102 50.74 -60.20 -3.12
N THR A 103 49.46 -60.33 -2.77
CA THR A 103 48.44 -60.87 -3.66
C THR A 103 47.37 -59.86 -4.07
N LEU A 104 47.28 -59.49 -5.35
CA LEU A 104 46.18 -58.68 -5.87
C LEU A 104 44.90 -59.54 -5.93
N ARG A 105 43.85 -59.04 -5.27
CA ARG A 105 42.45 -59.54 -5.30
C ARG A 105 42.18 -60.94 -4.72
N ALA A 106 43.16 -61.60 -4.09
CA ALA A 106 42.91 -62.82 -3.30
C ALA A 106 43.01 -62.48 -1.81
N SER A 107 41.88 -62.38 -1.10
CA SER A 107 41.90 -62.21 0.35
C SER A 107 42.08 -63.57 1.01
N ALA A 108 43.22 -63.79 1.68
CA ALA A 108 43.46 -64.99 2.47
C ALA A 108 42.78 -64.82 3.85
N LYS A 109 41.48 -65.16 3.96
CA LYS A 109 40.87 -65.54 5.25
C LYS A 109 39.67 -66.45 5.03
N ARG A 110 39.79 -67.70 5.47
CA ARG A 110 38.69 -68.63 5.74
C ARG A 110 38.39 -68.56 7.24
N GLU A 111 37.10 -68.36 7.55
CA GLU A 111 36.39 -68.56 8.83
C GLU A 111 37.07 -68.15 10.15
N GLY A 112 36.41 -67.23 10.88
CA GLY A 112 36.58 -67.02 12.32
C GLY A 112 37.26 -65.71 12.72
N HIS A 113 36.46 -64.73 13.16
CA HIS A 113 36.70 -63.65 14.15
C HIS A 113 35.95 -62.37 13.75
N ASP A 114 34.95 -62.02 14.57
CA ASP A 114 34.14 -60.81 14.46
C ASP A 114 34.97 -59.52 14.67
N GLN A 115 34.57 -58.46 13.96
CA GLN A 115 34.98 -57.05 14.11
C GLN A 115 36.35 -56.58 13.54
N ALA A 116 36.80 -57.08 12.39
CA ALA A 116 37.88 -56.41 11.64
C ALA A 116 37.36 -55.86 10.28
N VAL A 117 37.19 -54.54 10.21
CA VAL A 117 36.99 -53.77 8.97
C VAL A 117 38.29 -53.84 8.15
N GLY A 118 38.21 -53.66 6.82
CA GLY A 118 39.38 -53.59 5.94
C GLY A 118 39.49 -54.71 4.90
N ARG A 119 39.66 -54.32 3.64
CA ARG A 119 39.99 -55.19 2.50
C ARG A 119 41.52 -55.40 2.55
N PHE A 120 41.99 -56.51 3.13
CA PHE A 120 43.44 -56.76 3.16
C PHE A 120 43.98 -56.86 1.72
N GLY A 121 45.00 -56.04 1.42
CA GLY A 121 45.80 -56.10 0.19
C GLY A 121 45.54 -55.01 -0.86
N VAL A 122 44.32 -54.45 -0.99
CA VAL A 122 44.03 -53.50 -2.08
C VAL A 122 44.38 -52.04 -1.70
N GLY A 123 44.21 -51.66 -0.43
CA GLY A 123 44.50 -50.31 0.06
C GLY A 123 46.00 -49.99 0.14
N PHE A 124 46.83 -51.00 0.42
CA PHE A 124 48.29 -50.83 0.47
C PHE A 124 48.88 -50.50 -0.91
N ALA A 125 48.22 -50.88 -2.02
CA ALA A 125 48.69 -50.51 -3.36
C ALA A 125 48.77 -48.99 -3.59
N ALA A 126 48.08 -48.17 -2.78
CA ALA A 126 48.20 -46.71 -2.81
C ALA A 126 49.65 -46.22 -2.59
N VAL A 127 50.51 -47.00 -1.91
CA VAL A 127 51.92 -46.63 -1.70
C VAL A 127 52.72 -46.54 -3.00
N LEU A 128 52.32 -47.31 -4.02
CA LEU A 128 52.97 -47.33 -5.34
C LEU A 128 52.78 -46.02 -6.11
N ALA A 129 51.77 -45.22 -5.74
CA ALA A 129 51.58 -43.89 -6.31
C ALA A 129 52.78 -42.97 -6.05
N VAL A 130 53.49 -43.20 -4.94
CA VAL A 130 54.57 -42.31 -4.46
C VAL A 130 55.93 -42.98 -4.34
N SER A 131 55.99 -44.31 -4.25
CA SER A 131 57.25 -45.05 -4.02
C SER A 131 57.41 -46.26 -4.94
N ASP A 132 58.62 -46.42 -5.48
CA ASP A 132 59.05 -47.61 -6.24
C ASP A 132 59.75 -48.65 -5.34
N GLU A 133 59.99 -48.31 -4.07
CA GLU A 133 60.72 -49.13 -3.10
C GLU A 133 60.04 -49.18 -1.72
N PRO A 134 58.73 -49.49 -1.64
CA PRO A 134 58.04 -49.50 -0.37
C PRO A 134 58.58 -50.61 0.54
N ALA A 135 58.66 -50.32 1.84
CA ALA A 135 59.01 -51.29 2.87
C ALA A 135 58.01 -51.24 4.02
N LEU A 136 57.78 -52.38 4.65
CA LEU A 136 56.94 -52.54 5.84
C LEU A 136 57.73 -53.32 6.87
N VAL A 137 57.96 -52.71 8.02
CA VAL A 137 58.84 -53.24 9.05
C VAL A 137 58.10 -53.26 10.38
N GLY A 138 58.11 -54.40 11.06
CA GLY A 138 57.50 -54.56 12.38
C GLY A 138 58.42 -55.30 13.35
N ARG A 139 57.92 -55.56 14.56
CA ARG A 139 58.69 -56.22 15.63
C ARG A 139 59.22 -57.62 15.28
N HIS A 140 58.58 -58.33 14.34
CA HIS A 140 58.87 -59.73 14.00
C HIS A 140 59.58 -59.92 12.66
N GLY A 141 60.01 -58.83 12.02
CA GLY A 141 60.66 -58.82 10.71
C GLY A 141 60.04 -57.78 9.77
N GLY A 142 60.59 -57.67 8.56
CA GLY A 142 60.08 -56.76 7.53
C GLY A 142 59.97 -57.41 6.15
N VAL A 143 59.16 -56.77 5.31
CA VAL A 143 59.04 -57.05 3.88
C VAL A 143 59.26 -55.76 3.10
N ARG A 144 59.97 -55.83 1.98
CA ARG A 144 60.17 -54.69 1.06
C ARG A 144 59.94 -55.11 -0.37
N TRP A 145 59.76 -54.11 -1.21
CA TRP A 145 59.73 -54.26 -2.66
C TRP A 145 60.74 -53.29 -3.27
N SER A 146 61.27 -53.62 -4.44
CA SER A 146 62.12 -52.71 -5.22
C SER A 146 61.83 -52.91 -6.69
N LEU A 147 61.44 -51.84 -7.39
CA LEU A 147 61.14 -51.89 -8.81
C LEU A 147 62.36 -52.33 -9.64
N ALA A 148 63.56 -51.90 -9.25
CA ALA A 148 64.81 -52.29 -9.90
C ALA A 148 65.07 -53.80 -9.75
N GLU A 149 64.98 -54.33 -8.53
CA GLU A 149 65.16 -55.77 -8.30
C GLU A 149 64.04 -56.60 -8.94
N ALA A 150 62.79 -56.12 -8.91
CA ALA A 150 61.65 -56.76 -9.55
C ALA A 150 61.85 -56.90 -11.07
N ARG A 151 62.35 -55.85 -11.74
CA ARG A 151 62.70 -55.88 -13.16
C ARG A 151 63.80 -56.90 -13.45
N ASP A 152 64.82 -56.96 -12.59
CA ASP A 152 65.92 -57.89 -12.72
C ASP A 152 65.46 -59.34 -12.57
N LEU A 153 64.61 -59.62 -11.57
CA LEU A 153 64.01 -60.92 -11.33
C LEU A 153 63.10 -61.36 -12.48
N ALA A 154 62.23 -60.48 -12.98
CA ALA A 154 61.36 -60.77 -14.12
C ALA A 154 62.17 -61.00 -15.40
N ARG A 155 63.21 -60.20 -15.64
CA ARG A 155 64.14 -60.38 -16.77
C ARG A 155 64.89 -61.70 -16.68
N GLN A 156 65.38 -62.09 -15.49
CA GLN A 156 66.00 -63.39 -15.27
C GLN A 156 65.02 -64.54 -15.56
N ALA A 157 63.78 -64.45 -15.07
CA ALA A 157 62.74 -65.43 -15.35
C ALA A 157 62.42 -65.53 -16.86
N SER A 158 62.48 -64.40 -17.59
CA SER A 158 62.22 -64.36 -19.04
C SER A 158 63.27 -65.06 -19.90
N LEU A 159 64.48 -65.31 -19.38
CA LEU A 159 65.53 -66.04 -20.11
C LEU A 159 65.06 -67.46 -20.49
N GLY A 160 64.18 -68.06 -19.68
CA GLY A 160 63.57 -69.36 -19.94
C GLY A 160 62.20 -69.32 -20.63
N SER A 161 61.65 -68.14 -20.91
CA SER A 161 60.30 -67.98 -21.49
C SER A 161 60.24 -66.78 -22.47
N PRO A 162 60.37 -67.03 -23.78
CA PRO A 162 60.35 -65.96 -24.78
C PRO A 162 59.09 -65.09 -24.74
N GLY A 163 57.93 -65.69 -24.45
CA GLY A 163 56.65 -64.96 -24.36
C GLY A 163 56.60 -63.98 -23.20
N LEU A 164 57.23 -64.28 -22.05
CA LEU A 164 57.37 -63.32 -20.94
C LEU A 164 58.33 -62.18 -21.33
N GLY A 165 59.41 -62.49 -22.05
CA GLY A 165 60.36 -61.49 -22.56
C GLY A 165 59.74 -60.51 -23.56
N ASP A 166 58.82 -60.97 -24.41
CA ASP A 166 58.05 -60.11 -25.32
C ASP A 166 57.11 -59.17 -24.57
N GLU A 167 56.39 -59.66 -23.55
CA GLU A 167 55.50 -58.82 -22.75
C GLU A 167 56.27 -57.78 -21.92
N LEU A 168 57.43 -58.14 -21.36
CA LEU A 168 58.31 -57.20 -20.67
C LEU A 168 58.80 -56.07 -21.59
N ARG A 169 59.16 -56.38 -22.84
CA ARG A 169 59.54 -55.37 -23.84
C ARG A 169 58.38 -54.48 -24.24
N ARG A 170 57.19 -55.06 -24.44
CA ARG A 170 55.98 -54.30 -24.82
C ARG A 170 55.56 -53.28 -23.77
N ARG A 171 55.87 -53.53 -22.51
CA ARG A 171 55.54 -52.66 -21.37
C ARG A 171 56.72 -51.80 -20.89
N ASP A 172 57.75 -51.62 -21.73
CA ASP A 172 58.95 -50.84 -21.40
C ASP A 172 59.58 -51.23 -20.05
N GLY A 173 59.53 -52.52 -19.70
CA GLY A 173 60.06 -53.05 -18.44
C GLY A 173 59.21 -52.76 -17.20
N HIS A 174 57.94 -52.37 -17.32
CA HIS A 174 57.00 -52.31 -16.19
C HIS A 174 56.68 -53.72 -15.68
N VAL A 175 56.73 -53.91 -14.36
CA VAL A 175 56.48 -55.19 -13.68
C VAL A 175 55.57 -54.97 -12.47
N PRO A 176 54.65 -55.89 -12.15
CA PRO A 176 53.79 -55.73 -10.97
C PRO A 176 54.61 -55.95 -9.70
N LEU A 177 54.96 -54.84 -9.05
CA LEU A 177 55.94 -54.73 -7.98
C LEU A 177 55.52 -55.52 -6.75
N LEU A 178 54.26 -55.38 -6.29
CA LEU A 178 53.82 -55.96 -5.02
C LEU A 178 53.82 -57.49 -5.03
N ARG A 179 53.84 -58.10 -6.22
CA ARG A 179 53.89 -59.55 -6.42
C ARG A 179 55.24 -60.19 -6.09
N LEU A 180 56.31 -59.39 -6.00
CA LEU A 180 57.67 -59.88 -5.78
C LEU A 180 58.25 -59.39 -4.44
N PRO A 181 57.71 -59.83 -3.27
CA PRO A 181 58.21 -59.40 -1.98
C PRO A 181 59.64 -59.89 -1.73
N LEU A 182 60.42 -59.08 -1.02
CA LEU A 182 61.78 -59.35 -0.56
C LEU A 182 61.84 -59.19 0.96
N PRO A 183 62.70 -59.94 1.68
CA PRO A 183 62.89 -59.71 3.11
C PRO A 183 63.50 -58.33 3.36
N ALA A 184 63.07 -57.67 4.44
CA ALA A 184 63.59 -56.39 4.89
C ALA A 184 64.02 -56.46 6.36
N GLU A 185 65.09 -55.74 6.69
CA GLU A 185 65.61 -55.59 8.04
C GLU A 185 65.24 -54.20 8.59
N GLY A 186 65.03 -54.12 9.91
CA GLY A 186 64.74 -52.87 10.62
C GLY A 186 63.79 -53.09 11.80
N THR A 187 63.43 -52.00 12.47
CA THR A 187 62.41 -51.98 13.55
C THR A 187 61.56 -50.71 13.44
N ALA A 188 60.30 -50.79 13.88
CA ALA A 188 59.46 -49.61 14.02
C ALA A 188 60.02 -48.62 15.07
N PRO A 189 59.72 -47.31 14.98
CA PRO A 189 60.12 -46.33 15.98
C PRO A 189 59.61 -46.69 17.39
N GLU A 190 60.31 -46.21 18.42
CA GLU A 190 59.92 -46.44 19.81
C GLU A 190 58.47 -45.97 20.07
N GLY A 191 57.67 -46.83 20.70
CA GLY A 191 56.26 -46.59 20.96
C GLY A 191 55.29 -46.98 19.83
N TYR A 192 55.79 -47.49 18.69
CA TYR A 192 54.98 -48.00 17.58
C TYR A 192 55.29 -49.48 17.27
N ASP A 193 54.34 -50.18 16.65
CA ASP A 193 54.42 -51.63 16.43
C ASP A 193 54.80 -52.00 15.00
N THR A 194 54.38 -51.19 14.03
CA THR A 194 54.65 -51.35 12.59
C THR A 194 54.98 -50.00 11.96
N VAL A 195 55.88 -49.96 10.98
CA VAL A 195 56.19 -48.78 10.17
C VAL A 195 56.21 -49.13 8.69
N VAL A 196 55.49 -48.34 7.88
CA VAL A 196 55.57 -48.32 6.42
C VAL A 196 56.60 -47.25 6.05
N VAL A 197 57.66 -47.61 5.33
CA VAL A 197 58.71 -46.69 4.88
C VAL A 197 58.64 -46.56 3.37
N LEU A 198 58.45 -45.34 2.88
CA LEU A 198 58.22 -45.01 1.48
C LEU A 198 59.25 -43.98 1.01
N PRO A 199 60.39 -44.42 0.43
CA PRO A 199 61.27 -43.53 -0.32
C PRO A 199 60.50 -42.96 -1.52
N LEU A 200 60.39 -41.63 -1.59
CA LEU A 200 59.59 -40.98 -2.62
C LEU A 200 60.35 -41.01 -3.96
N ARG A 201 59.63 -41.39 -5.02
CA ARG A 201 60.23 -41.62 -6.34
C ARG A 201 60.83 -40.35 -6.96
N ASP A 202 60.13 -39.23 -6.82
CA ASP A 202 60.44 -37.95 -7.47
C ASP A 202 59.78 -36.77 -6.73
N GLY A 203 60.08 -35.54 -7.15
CA GLY A 203 59.49 -34.33 -6.55
C GLY A 203 57.97 -34.21 -6.71
N VAL A 204 57.36 -34.87 -7.71
CA VAL A 204 55.89 -34.88 -7.88
C VAL A 204 55.24 -35.75 -6.80
N ALA A 205 55.88 -36.86 -6.43
CA ALA A 205 55.48 -37.70 -5.31
C ALA A 205 55.63 -36.95 -3.97
N GLU A 206 56.71 -36.19 -3.80
CA GLU A 206 56.92 -35.31 -2.64
C GLU A 206 55.83 -34.24 -2.52
N ASP A 207 55.56 -33.50 -3.60
CA ASP A 207 54.51 -32.49 -3.63
C ASP A 207 53.12 -33.09 -3.31
N LEU A 208 52.84 -34.31 -3.78
CA LEU A 208 51.61 -35.03 -3.49
C LEU A 208 51.50 -35.43 -2.02
N VAL A 209 52.55 -36.02 -1.43
CA VAL A 209 52.58 -36.39 -0.02
C VAL A 209 52.41 -35.15 0.86
N SER A 210 53.13 -34.07 0.57
CA SER A 210 53.03 -32.81 1.32
C SER A 210 51.60 -32.27 1.30
N ARG A 211 50.90 -32.30 0.15
CA ARG A 211 49.48 -31.92 0.07
C ARG A 211 48.56 -32.84 0.88
N LEU A 212 48.77 -34.15 0.83
CA LEU A 212 47.95 -35.12 1.57
C LEU A 212 48.14 -35.04 3.08
N LEU A 213 49.36 -34.74 3.54
CA LEU A 213 49.64 -34.49 4.96
C LEU A 213 49.01 -33.17 5.42
N ALA A 214 49.06 -32.13 4.59
CA ALA A 214 48.40 -30.86 4.87
C ALA A 214 46.87 -30.96 4.91
N SER A 215 46.28 -31.91 4.17
CA SER A 215 44.82 -32.13 4.14
C SER A 215 44.29 -32.99 5.31
N VAL A 216 45.13 -33.40 6.26
CA VAL A 216 44.67 -34.11 7.47
C VAL A 216 43.84 -33.16 8.33
N ASP A 217 42.60 -33.55 8.60
CA ASP A 217 41.62 -32.79 9.37
C ASP A 217 40.87 -33.67 10.39
N ASP A 218 39.92 -33.06 11.11
CA ASP A 218 39.09 -33.72 12.12
C ASP A 218 38.30 -34.91 11.57
N ALA A 219 37.93 -34.88 10.28
CA ALA A 219 37.14 -35.94 9.67
C ALA A 219 37.86 -37.28 9.77
N LEU A 220 39.20 -37.31 9.72
CA LEU A 220 39.97 -38.55 9.82
C LEU A 220 39.74 -39.26 11.17
N LEU A 221 39.76 -38.52 12.28
CA LEU A 221 39.53 -39.05 13.64
C LEU A 221 38.05 -39.30 13.95
N LEU A 222 37.14 -38.55 13.33
CA LEU A 222 35.69 -38.79 13.42
C LEU A 222 35.28 -40.04 12.62
N THR A 223 35.94 -40.29 11.49
CA THR A 223 35.69 -41.41 10.58
C THR A 223 36.24 -42.73 11.12
N LEU A 224 37.45 -42.71 11.69
CA LEU A 224 38.17 -43.90 12.11
C LEU A 224 38.19 -44.00 13.63
N PRO A 225 37.14 -44.56 14.27
CA PRO A 225 37.08 -44.57 15.72
C PRO A 225 38.08 -45.46 16.41
N GLY A 226 38.80 -46.32 15.68
CA GLY A 226 39.96 -47.03 16.20
C GLY A 226 41.19 -46.13 16.44
N LEU A 227 41.25 -44.93 15.84
CA LEU A 227 42.34 -43.97 16.04
C LEU A 227 41.99 -42.97 17.14
N ALA A 228 42.90 -42.81 18.09
CA ALA A 228 42.85 -41.80 19.14
C ALA A 228 43.80 -40.62 18.87
N GLU A 229 44.89 -40.85 18.13
CA GLU A 229 45.92 -39.84 17.86
C GLU A 229 46.51 -40.00 16.45
N VAL A 230 46.70 -38.88 15.76
CA VAL A 230 47.47 -38.76 14.51
C VAL A 230 48.52 -37.67 14.67
N VAL A 231 49.78 -38.04 14.50
CA VAL A 231 50.94 -37.13 14.52
C VAL A 231 51.43 -36.97 13.09
N VAL A 232 51.51 -35.73 12.61
CA VAL A 232 52.07 -35.36 11.31
C VAL A 232 53.35 -34.56 11.56
N GLU A 233 54.48 -35.08 11.10
CA GLU A 233 55.80 -34.46 11.23
C GLU A 233 56.34 -34.20 9.83
N THR A 234 56.56 -32.93 9.51
CA THR A 234 57.13 -32.47 8.23
C THR A 234 58.35 -31.58 8.51
N PRO A 235 59.10 -31.15 7.48
CA PRO A 235 60.17 -30.17 7.66
C PRO A 235 59.71 -28.85 8.33
N ASP A 236 58.42 -28.52 8.22
CA ASP A 236 57.83 -27.31 8.80
C ASP A 236 57.51 -27.44 10.30
N GLY A 237 57.46 -28.67 10.85
CA GLY A 237 57.21 -28.92 12.26
C GLY A 237 56.38 -30.18 12.56
N VAL A 238 55.91 -30.28 13.81
CA VAL A 238 55.08 -31.40 14.30
C VAL A 238 53.68 -30.91 14.63
N ARG A 239 52.66 -31.52 14.04
CA ARG A 239 51.23 -31.32 14.31
C ARG A 239 50.63 -32.59 14.89
N THR A 240 49.86 -32.47 15.97
CA THR A 240 49.18 -33.61 16.60
C THR A 240 47.69 -33.34 16.64
N LEU A 241 46.91 -34.30 16.16
CA LEU A 241 45.46 -34.34 16.31
C LEU A 241 45.12 -35.47 17.26
N SER A 242 44.36 -35.18 18.32
CA SER A 242 43.88 -36.18 19.27
C SER A 242 42.38 -36.07 19.47
N ARG A 243 41.73 -37.19 19.81
CA ARG A 243 40.29 -37.26 19.99
C ARG A 243 39.91 -37.76 21.38
N SER A 244 38.98 -37.07 22.02
CA SER A 244 38.38 -37.46 23.30
C SER A 244 36.85 -37.25 23.30
N GLN A 245 36.15 -37.86 24.26
CA GLN A 245 34.70 -37.70 24.44
C GLN A 245 34.42 -36.89 25.71
N HIS A 246 33.61 -35.84 25.62
CA HIS A 246 33.22 -34.96 26.72
C HIS A 246 31.70 -34.72 26.72
N GLY A 247 30.95 -35.50 27.51
CA GLY A 247 29.49 -35.45 27.51
C GLY A 247 28.92 -35.71 26.10
N PRO A 248 28.03 -34.85 25.57
CA PRO A 248 27.46 -35.00 24.23
C PRO A 248 28.42 -34.57 23.10
N TYR A 249 29.63 -34.11 23.42
CA TYR A 249 30.59 -33.59 22.45
C TYR A 249 31.79 -34.53 22.27
N THR A 250 32.12 -34.82 21.02
CA THR A 250 33.43 -35.35 20.62
C THR A 250 34.39 -34.18 20.47
N HIS A 251 35.49 -34.17 21.21
CA HIS A 251 36.53 -33.14 21.08
C HIS A 251 37.62 -33.65 20.15
N VAL A 252 38.02 -32.80 19.20
CA VAL A 252 39.25 -32.99 18.42
C VAL A 252 40.19 -31.86 18.80
N GLU A 253 41.29 -32.20 19.48
CA GLU A 253 42.34 -31.27 19.84
C GLU A 253 43.42 -31.31 18.76
N ASP A 254 43.59 -30.21 18.06
CA ASP A 254 44.61 -30.01 17.04
C ASP A 254 45.66 -29.03 17.57
N SER A 255 46.91 -29.47 17.66
CA SER A 255 47.99 -28.63 18.18
C SER A 255 48.23 -27.36 17.34
N ALA A 256 47.75 -27.33 16.09
CA ALA A 256 47.84 -26.14 15.23
C ALA A 256 46.64 -25.19 15.38
N ASP A 257 45.43 -25.72 15.56
CA ASP A 257 44.17 -24.95 15.45
C ASP A 257 43.34 -24.89 16.75
N GLY A 258 43.79 -25.55 17.81
CA GLY A 258 43.08 -25.65 19.09
C GLY A 258 42.02 -26.76 19.13
N THR A 259 41.19 -26.73 20.18
CA THR A 259 40.13 -27.73 20.40
C THR A 259 38.88 -27.39 19.61
N ARG A 260 38.35 -28.36 18.88
CA ARG A 260 37.06 -28.29 18.18
C ARG A 260 36.06 -29.25 18.82
N ARG A 261 34.88 -28.73 19.14
CA ARG A 261 33.79 -29.47 19.78
C ARG A 261 32.81 -29.91 18.71
N TRP A 262 32.57 -31.21 18.60
CA TRP A 262 31.67 -31.81 17.63
C TRP A 262 30.49 -32.47 18.35
N ARG A 263 29.27 -32.07 18.02
CA ARG A 263 28.09 -32.83 18.40
C ARG A 263 27.89 -33.95 17.40
N THR A 264 27.80 -35.18 17.89
CA THR A 264 27.77 -36.38 17.04
C THR A 264 26.57 -37.25 17.38
N VAL A 265 25.92 -37.81 16.36
CA VAL A 265 24.97 -38.91 16.52
C VAL A 265 25.46 -40.09 15.70
N VAL A 266 25.38 -41.29 16.26
CA VAL A 266 25.79 -42.53 15.61
C VAL A 266 24.63 -43.53 15.65
N ARG A 267 24.33 -44.10 14.49
CA ARG A 267 23.40 -45.22 14.33
C ARG A 267 24.14 -46.37 13.64
N HIS A 268 23.92 -47.59 14.09
CA HIS A 268 24.48 -48.78 13.46
C HIS A 268 23.53 -49.96 13.64
N GLY A 269 23.69 -51.00 12.83
CA GLY A 269 22.85 -52.18 12.92
C GLY A 269 23.24 -53.28 11.94
N ALA A 270 22.48 -54.37 11.96
CA ALA A 270 22.63 -55.45 11.00
C ALA A 270 21.90 -55.12 9.67
N LEU A 271 22.46 -55.62 8.56
CA LEU A 271 21.85 -55.53 7.22
C LEU A 271 21.08 -56.81 6.90
N GLY A 272 19.88 -56.65 6.33
CA GLY A 272 19.11 -57.73 5.74
C GLY A 272 19.82 -58.33 4.52
N ARG A 273 19.62 -59.63 4.28
CA ARG A 273 20.31 -60.35 3.17
C ARG A 273 19.87 -59.84 1.80
N GLU A 274 18.63 -59.40 1.71
CA GLU A 274 17.99 -58.83 0.52
C GLU A 274 18.63 -57.51 0.07
N LEU A 275 19.10 -56.67 1.01
CA LEU A 275 19.81 -55.42 0.70
C LEU A 275 21.21 -55.66 0.11
N LEU A 276 21.76 -56.86 0.29
CA LEU A 276 23.10 -57.24 -0.17
C LEU A 276 23.08 -58.17 -1.39
N ALA A 277 21.91 -58.41 -2.00
CA ALA A 277 21.72 -59.43 -3.03
C ALA A 277 22.53 -59.17 -4.31
N ASP A 278 22.73 -57.90 -4.66
CA ASP A 278 23.48 -57.39 -5.81
C ASP A 278 24.96 -57.09 -5.48
N ARG A 279 25.39 -57.34 -4.24
CA ARG A 279 26.74 -57.05 -3.77
C ARG A 279 27.71 -58.23 -3.95
N PRO A 280 29.02 -57.95 -4.16
CA PRO A 280 30.06 -58.98 -4.17
C PRO A 280 30.03 -59.86 -2.91
N VAL A 281 30.44 -61.13 -3.04
CA VAL A 281 30.40 -62.13 -1.96
C VAL A 281 31.14 -61.65 -0.71
N GLU A 282 32.26 -60.97 -0.90
CA GLU A 282 33.07 -60.42 0.19
C GLU A 282 32.35 -59.33 1.00
N GLU A 283 31.49 -58.54 0.35
CA GLU A 283 30.66 -57.53 1.01
C GLU A 283 29.45 -58.16 1.70
N ARG A 284 28.88 -59.22 1.12
CA ARG A 284 27.77 -59.99 1.72
C ARG A 284 28.15 -60.67 3.03
N LEU A 285 29.43 -60.96 3.23
CA LEU A 285 29.97 -61.51 4.48
C LEU A 285 30.11 -60.46 5.60
N ARG A 286 29.75 -59.19 5.33
CA ARG A 286 29.81 -58.07 6.29
C ARG A 286 28.44 -57.40 6.45
N PRO A 287 27.45 -58.06 7.06
CA PRO A 287 26.07 -57.58 7.10
C PRO A 287 25.85 -56.57 8.22
N HIS A 288 26.63 -55.50 8.27
CA HIS A 288 26.45 -54.40 9.23
C HIS A 288 26.53 -53.05 8.52
N TRP A 289 25.87 -52.07 9.10
CA TRP A 289 25.92 -50.69 8.64
C TRP A 289 26.16 -49.72 9.79
N SER A 290 26.67 -48.54 9.46
CA SER A 290 26.81 -47.42 10.37
C SER A 290 26.59 -46.10 9.65
N VAL A 291 25.96 -45.15 10.33
CA VAL A 291 25.84 -43.75 9.93
C VAL A 291 26.18 -42.86 11.12
N THR A 292 27.02 -41.86 10.87
CA THR A 292 27.41 -40.84 11.83
C THR A 292 27.17 -39.47 11.20
N TRP A 293 26.45 -38.61 11.91
CA TRP A 293 26.45 -37.18 11.64
C TRP A 293 27.28 -36.46 12.69
N ALA A 294 28.07 -35.47 12.26
CA ALA A 294 28.85 -34.62 13.14
C ALA A 294 28.69 -33.14 12.76
N VAL A 295 28.40 -32.30 13.74
CA VAL A 295 28.28 -30.83 13.58
C VAL A 295 29.21 -30.15 14.57
N PRO A 296 30.11 -29.25 14.12
CA PRO A 296 30.93 -28.50 15.05
C PRO A 296 30.08 -27.43 15.75
N VAL A 297 30.41 -27.13 17.01
CA VAL A 297 29.71 -26.11 17.82
C VAL A 297 30.70 -25.11 18.41
N ASP A 298 30.22 -23.92 18.77
CA ASP A 298 31.00 -22.93 19.52
C ASP A 298 30.95 -23.17 21.05
N GLU A 299 31.37 -22.17 21.83
CA GLU A 299 31.44 -22.27 23.29
C GLU A 299 30.03 -22.40 23.91
N GLU A 300 29.06 -21.66 23.36
CA GLU A 300 27.66 -21.61 23.75
C GLU A 300 26.84 -22.83 23.26
N GLY A 301 27.41 -23.65 22.36
CA GLY A 301 26.75 -24.83 21.80
C GLY A 301 25.94 -24.55 20.54
N ALA A 302 26.08 -23.36 19.94
CA ALA A 302 25.48 -23.03 18.65
C ALA A 302 26.24 -23.71 17.50
N PRO A 303 25.54 -24.20 16.46
CA PRO A 303 26.16 -24.90 15.34
C PRO A 303 27.06 -23.99 14.49
N ARG A 304 28.14 -24.58 13.97
CA ARG A 304 29.09 -23.96 13.04
C ARG A 304 29.19 -24.80 11.77
N ALA A 305 29.63 -24.19 10.68
CA ALA A 305 29.89 -24.93 9.45
C ALA A 305 31.13 -25.85 9.63
N PRO A 306 31.06 -27.13 9.21
CA PRO A 306 32.23 -28.00 9.12
C PRO A 306 33.34 -27.37 8.26
N ARG A 307 34.59 -27.47 8.71
CA ARG A 307 35.78 -27.10 7.92
C ARG A 307 36.30 -28.25 7.04
N THR A 308 35.73 -29.44 7.21
CA THR A 308 36.04 -30.65 6.46
C THR A 308 35.55 -30.51 5.03
N ALA A 309 36.04 -31.35 4.11
CA ALA A 309 35.54 -31.39 2.74
C ALA A 309 34.01 -31.62 2.75
N PRO A 310 33.22 -30.82 1.99
CA PRO A 310 31.76 -30.92 1.97
C PRO A 310 31.32 -32.07 1.03
N VAL A 311 31.71 -33.28 1.39
CA VAL A 311 31.42 -34.52 0.65
C VAL A 311 30.89 -35.59 1.60
N VAL A 312 30.29 -36.63 1.06
CA VAL A 312 29.91 -37.81 1.86
C VAL A 312 31.16 -38.65 2.14
N HIS A 313 31.31 -39.12 3.38
CA HIS A 313 32.42 -39.98 3.79
C HIS A 313 31.96 -41.45 3.85
N ALA A 314 32.64 -42.36 3.16
CA ALA A 314 32.26 -43.77 3.10
C ALA A 314 33.41 -44.79 3.11
N PRO A 315 34.12 -44.98 4.23
CA PRO A 315 34.37 -44.05 5.33
C PRO A 315 35.32 -42.91 4.92
N THR A 316 36.04 -43.05 3.81
CA THR A 316 36.90 -42.01 3.25
C THR A 316 36.10 -40.95 2.48
N PRO A 317 36.63 -39.72 2.28
CA PRO A 317 36.00 -38.75 1.40
C PRO A 317 35.68 -39.35 0.02
N THR A 318 34.43 -39.20 -0.42
CA THR A 318 33.97 -39.55 -1.77
C THR A 318 33.95 -38.31 -2.65
N ASP A 319 33.67 -38.49 -3.95
CA ASP A 319 33.46 -37.38 -4.88
C ASP A 319 31.98 -36.92 -4.88
N GLU A 320 31.14 -37.44 -3.96
CA GLU A 320 29.74 -37.02 -3.79
C GLU A 320 29.65 -35.75 -2.93
N PRO A 321 29.23 -34.59 -3.50
CA PRO A 321 29.07 -33.36 -2.74
C PRO A 321 27.95 -33.49 -1.71
N LEU A 322 28.13 -32.84 -0.56
CA LEU A 322 27.17 -32.80 0.54
C LEU A 322 26.83 -31.34 0.86
N GLY A 323 25.59 -30.95 0.55
CA GLY A 323 25.05 -29.63 0.82
C GLY A 323 24.25 -29.57 2.12
N VAL A 324 24.28 -30.62 2.94
CA VAL A 324 23.77 -30.61 4.32
C VAL A 324 24.85 -30.00 5.22
N PRO A 325 24.54 -29.07 6.13
CA PRO A 325 25.51 -28.31 6.94
C PRO A 325 26.13 -29.14 8.09
N ALA A 326 26.51 -30.38 7.80
CA ALA A 326 27.05 -31.35 8.75
C ALA A 326 27.96 -32.34 8.02
N LEU A 327 28.88 -32.97 8.74
CA LEU A 327 29.69 -34.07 8.21
C LEU A 327 28.90 -35.38 8.28
N LEU A 328 28.73 -36.06 7.13
CA LEU A 328 28.13 -37.39 7.05
C LEU A 328 29.20 -38.46 6.82
N ILE A 329 29.29 -39.41 7.73
CA ILE A 329 30.10 -40.62 7.59
C ILE A 329 29.17 -41.82 7.58
N ALA A 330 29.10 -42.55 6.47
CA ALA A 330 28.18 -43.67 6.30
C ALA A 330 28.85 -44.87 5.62
N SER A 331 28.47 -46.08 5.98
CA SER A 331 28.95 -47.32 5.35
C SER A 331 28.33 -47.56 3.96
N LEU A 332 28.34 -46.53 3.10
CA LEU A 332 27.75 -46.59 1.76
C LEU A 332 28.51 -47.57 0.86
N PRO A 333 27.81 -48.38 0.06
CA PRO A 333 28.45 -49.31 -0.85
C PRO A 333 29.13 -48.53 -1.97
N LEU A 334 30.46 -48.60 -2.10
CA LEU A 334 31.18 -47.91 -3.17
C LEU A 334 31.20 -48.70 -4.48
N ASP A 335 31.36 -47.98 -5.60
CA ASP A 335 31.61 -48.52 -6.93
C ASP A 335 33.06 -49.05 -7.09
N THR A 336 33.42 -49.52 -8.29
CA THR A 336 34.77 -50.03 -8.56
C THR A 336 35.86 -48.97 -8.49
N THR A 337 35.54 -47.70 -8.75
CA THR A 337 36.47 -46.57 -8.64
C THR A 337 36.66 -46.11 -7.19
N ARG A 338 35.77 -46.55 -6.29
CA ARG A 338 35.64 -46.16 -4.89
C ARG A 338 35.40 -44.67 -4.66
N ARG A 339 34.97 -43.95 -5.68
CA ARG A 339 34.72 -42.50 -5.61
C ARG A 339 33.26 -42.16 -5.48
N HIS A 340 32.38 -43.08 -5.88
CA HIS A 340 30.94 -42.89 -5.85
C HIS A 340 30.25 -44.07 -5.17
N PRO A 341 29.19 -43.84 -4.37
CA PRO A 341 28.28 -44.88 -3.93
C PRO A 341 27.60 -45.56 -5.13
N ALA A 342 27.56 -46.89 -5.11
CA ALA A 342 26.82 -47.67 -6.08
C ALA A 342 25.32 -47.48 -5.85
N PRO A 343 24.53 -47.17 -6.90
CA PRO A 343 23.08 -47.06 -6.77
C PRO A 343 22.46 -48.43 -6.45
N GLY A 344 21.41 -48.44 -5.62
CA GLY A 344 20.67 -49.66 -5.30
C GLY A 344 20.06 -49.65 -3.89
N PRO A 345 19.36 -50.75 -3.52
CA PRO A 345 18.56 -50.82 -2.30
C PRO A 345 19.32 -50.53 -1.00
N LEU A 346 20.62 -50.88 -0.93
CA LEU A 346 21.45 -50.59 0.23
C LEU A 346 21.74 -49.09 0.37
N THR A 347 21.98 -48.38 -0.72
CA THR A 347 22.18 -46.92 -0.70
C THR A 347 20.91 -46.21 -0.27
N ASP A 348 19.76 -46.60 -0.84
CA ASP A 348 18.45 -46.05 -0.47
C ASP A 348 18.14 -46.30 1.02
N PHE A 349 18.41 -47.51 1.53
CA PHE A 349 18.27 -47.82 2.95
C PHE A 349 19.15 -46.93 3.84
N LEU A 350 20.40 -46.68 3.44
CA LEU A 350 21.33 -45.84 4.21
C LEU A 350 20.96 -44.36 4.16
N VAL A 351 20.36 -43.89 3.07
CA VAL A 351 19.79 -42.53 2.98
C VAL A 351 18.69 -42.35 4.02
N GLU A 352 17.76 -43.31 4.15
CA GLU A 352 16.70 -43.26 5.15
C GLU A 352 17.27 -43.29 6.58
N ARG A 353 18.24 -44.17 6.85
CA ARG A 353 18.91 -44.25 8.17
C ARG A 353 19.71 -42.99 8.50
N ALA A 354 20.32 -42.35 7.50
CA ALA A 354 21.00 -41.08 7.68
C ALA A 354 20.01 -39.96 7.98
N ALA A 355 18.86 -39.92 7.31
CA ALA A 355 17.83 -38.94 7.60
C ALA A 355 17.23 -39.12 9.02
N ASP A 356 16.98 -40.36 9.44
CA ASP A 356 16.56 -40.69 10.82
C ASP A 356 17.60 -40.17 11.84
N ALA A 357 18.88 -40.48 11.62
CA ALA A 357 19.95 -40.02 12.50
C ALA A 357 20.05 -38.48 12.55
N TYR A 358 19.87 -37.79 11.42
CA TYR A 358 19.90 -36.33 11.38
C TYR A 358 18.75 -35.71 12.17
N ALA A 359 17.55 -36.30 12.08
CA ALA A 359 16.40 -35.87 12.87
C ALA A 359 16.64 -36.06 14.37
N ASP A 360 17.24 -37.20 14.77
CA ASP A 360 17.64 -37.46 16.16
C ASP A 360 18.67 -36.44 16.67
N LEU A 361 19.62 -36.02 15.82
CA LEU A 361 20.62 -35.00 16.15
C LEU A 361 19.98 -33.66 16.53
N LEU A 362 18.99 -33.21 15.74
CA LEU A 362 18.29 -31.95 15.98
C LEU A 362 17.29 -32.08 17.15
N ALA A 363 16.65 -33.23 17.32
CA ALA A 363 15.72 -33.49 18.40
C ALA A 363 16.38 -33.45 19.79
N ALA A 364 17.63 -33.90 19.89
CA ALA A 364 18.42 -33.89 21.12
C ALA A 364 19.28 -32.62 21.27
N TRP A 365 19.00 -31.55 20.49
CA TRP A 365 19.88 -30.38 20.45
C TRP A 365 19.64 -29.42 21.63
N GLU A 366 20.58 -29.38 22.59
CA GLU A 366 20.55 -28.41 23.70
C GLU A 366 21.82 -27.53 23.77
N PRO A 367 21.74 -26.24 24.11
CA PRO A 367 20.51 -25.46 24.26
C PRO A 367 19.85 -25.20 22.89
N VAL A 368 18.52 -25.11 22.87
CA VAL A 368 17.75 -24.79 21.67
C VAL A 368 17.79 -23.28 21.44
N SER A 369 18.39 -22.85 20.35
CA SER A 369 18.52 -21.44 19.97
C SER A 369 18.19 -21.19 18.50
N VAL A 370 17.95 -19.93 18.11
CA VAL A 370 17.79 -19.52 16.70
C VAL A 370 18.94 -19.95 15.78
N ALA A 371 20.12 -20.24 16.32
CA ALA A 371 21.27 -20.70 15.54
C ALA A 371 21.06 -22.10 14.95
N THR A 372 20.23 -22.94 15.58
CA THR A 372 19.88 -24.29 15.08
C THR A 372 19.18 -24.28 13.72
N ILE A 373 18.55 -23.16 13.35
CA ILE A 373 17.95 -22.96 12.02
C ILE A 373 19.00 -23.10 10.90
N ALA A 374 20.28 -22.79 11.18
CA ALA A 374 21.36 -22.97 10.20
C ALA A 374 21.64 -24.44 9.84
N LEU A 375 21.08 -25.40 10.58
CA LEU A 375 21.16 -26.83 10.29
C LEU A 375 20.09 -27.30 9.32
N VAL A 376 19.16 -26.45 8.92
CA VAL A 376 18.16 -26.80 7.92
C VAL A 376 18.84 -26.84 6.55
N PRO A 377 18.80 -27.98 5.85
CA PRO A 377 19.34 -28.04 4.50
C PRO A 377 18.56 -27.07 3.57
N GLY A 378 19.27 -26.36 2.67
CA GLY A 378 18.63 -25.55 1.62
C GLY A 378 17.73 -26.35 0.66
N PRO A 379 17.05 -25.72 -0.32
CA PRO A 379 16.02 -26.37 -1.12
C PRO A 379 16.55 -27.25 -2.28
N LEU A 380 17.79 -27.03 -2.73
CA LEU A 380 18.37 -27.73 -3.89
C LEU A 380 19.56 -28.60 -3.47
N GLY A 381 19.58 -29.84 -3.97
CA GLY A 381 20.71 -30.75 -3.77
C GLY A 381 21.88 -30.45 -4.70
N GLN A 382 23.11 -30.70 -4.23
CA GLN A 382 24.35 -30.55 -5.03
C GLN A 382 24.68 -31.78 -5.89
N GLY A 383 23.96 -32.88 -5.70
CA GLY A 383 24.09 -34.14 -6.44
C GLY A 383 22.87 -35.04 -6.20
N GLN A 384 22.82 -36.21 -6.85
CA GLN A 384 21.69 -37.14 -6.72
C GLN A 384 21.53 -37.65 -5.29
N LEU A 385 22.64 -38.07 -4.66
CA LEU A 385 22.65 -38.57 -3.29
C LEU A 385 22.29 -37.47 -2.28
N ASP A 386 22.87 -36.28 -2.42
CA ASP A 386 22.55 -35.13 -1.58
C ASP A 386 21.07 -34.71 -1.71
N GLY A 387 20.52 -34.76 -2.93
CA GLY A 387 19.10 -34.51 -3.17
C GLY A 387 18.19 -35.52 -2.46
N ALA A 388 18.53 -36.81 -2.51
CA ALA A 388 17.79 -37.86 -1.82
C ALA A 388 17.88 -37.72 -0.29
N LEU A 389 19.08 -37.48 0.25
CA LEU A 389 19.30 -37.21 1.68
C LEU A 389 18.49 -36.02 2.17
N ARG A 390 18.55 -34.91 1.43
CA ARG A 390 17.82 -33.68 1.74
C ARG A 390 16.32 -33.90 1.75
N ALA A 391 15.76 -34.58 0.75
CA ALA A 391 14.33 -34.90 0.72
C ALA A 391 13.91 -35.71 1.95
N ALA A 392 14.66 -36.78 2.26
CA ALA A 392 14.40 -37.65 3.41
C ALA A 392 14.57 -36.91 4.76
N ILE A 393 15.55 -36.00 4.87
CA ILE A 393 15.75 -35.16 6.06
C ILE A 393 14.59 -34.19 6.23
N MET A 394 14.20 -33.47 5.18
CA MET A 394 13.13 -32.46 5.24
C MET A 394 11.78 -33.07 5.64
N GLU A 395 11.48 -34.29 5.19
CA GLU A 395 10.27 -35.03 5.60
C GLU A 395 10.21 -35.25 7.13
N ARG A 396 11.36 -35.49 7.76
CA ARG A 396 11.48 -35.74 9.20
C ARG A 396 11.54 -34.44 9.99
N LEU A 397 12.30 -33.45 9.53
CA LEU A 397 12.49 -32.19 10.26
C LEU A 397 11.20 -31.42 10.51
N GLY A 398 10.20 -31.53 9.63
CA GLY A 398 8.88 -30.94 9.88
C GLY A 398 8.22 -31.41 11.20
N LYS A 399 8.62 -32.58 11.71
CA LYS A 399 8.09 -33.22 12.94
C LYS A 399 9.02 -33.12 14.14
N VAL A 400 10.23 -32.58 13.96
CA VAL A 400 11.24 -32.47 15.02
C VAL A 400 11.07 -31.14 15.74
N ALA A 401 11.04 -31.17 17.07
CA ALA A 401 11.00 -29.97 17.90
C ALA A 401 12.44 -29.47 18.10
N PHE A 402 12.82 -28.39 17.42
CA PHE A 402 14.16 -27.80 17.56
C PHE A 402 14.20 -26.27 17.36
N LEU A 403 13.04 -25.63 17.13
CA LEU A 403 12.96 -24.17 16.97
C LEU A 403 12.78 -23.50 18.33
N GLU A 404 13.45 -22.38 18.55
CA GLU A 404 13.32 -21.59 19.78
C GLU A 404 11.99 -20.79 19.75
N PRO A 405 11.11 -20.93 20.76
CA PRO A 405 9.92 -20.07 20.90
C PRO A 405 10.30 -18.63 21.32
N ALA A 406 9.46 -17.65 20.97
CA ALA A 406 9.62 -16.25 21.37
C ALA A 406 9.28 -16.00 22.84
N ALA A 407 8.41 -16.83 23.42
CA ALA A 407 8.08 -16.74 24.83
C ALA A 407 9.34 -17.05 25.67
N PRO A 408 9.66 -16.22 26.67
CA PRO A 408 10.86 -16.44 27.49
C PRO A 408 10.79 -17.79 28.20
N ARG A 409 11.93 -18.50 28.23
CA ARG A 409 12.07 -19.73 29.03
C ARG A 409 11.99 -19.37 30.51
N ASP A 410 11.15 -20.07 31.26
CA ASP A 410 11.18 -20.05 32.72
C ASP A 410 12.32 -20.97 33.19
N PRO A 411 13.44 -20.42 33.71
CA PRO A 411 14.59 -21.23 34.11
C PRO A 411 14.33 -22.08 35.36
N ASP A 412 13.31 -21.76 36.17
CA ASP A 412 12.99 -22.52 37.39
C ASP A 412 12.23 -23.83 37.09
N ALA A 413 11.59 -23.91 35.92
CA ALA A 413 10.83 -25.09 35.49
C ALA A 413 11.71 -26.31 35.12
N GLU A 414 13.01 -26.12 34.86
CA GLU A 414 13.95 -27.22 34.54
C GLU A 414 14.53 -27.92 35.78
N SER A 415 14.28 -27.39 36.99
CA SER A 415 14.81 -27.95 38.24
C SER A 415 13.89 -28.99 38.92
N GLY A 416 12.71 -29.24 38.35
CA GLY A 416 11.72 -30.18 38.89
C GLY A 416 12.04 -31.64 38.59
N ASP A 417 12.10 -32.47 39.64
CA ASP A 417 12.25 -33.92 39.59
C ASP A 417 11.21 -34.57 38.62
N PRO A 418 11.63 -35.35 37.60
CA PRO A 418 10.71 -35.96 36.62
C PRO A 418 9.68 -36.93 37.23
N ALA A 419 9.82 -37.29 38.50
CA ALA A 419 9.01 -38.33 39.15
C ALA A 419 7.69 -37.85 39.78
N ALA A 420 7.35 -36.56 39.74
CA ALA A 420 6.13 -36.03 40.36
C ALA A 420 5.01 -35.76 39.33
N TRP A 421 4.39 -36.83 38.80
CA TRP A 421 3.22 -36.72 37.90
C TRP A 421 2.16 -37.77 38.26
N GLU A 422 1.41 -37.56 39.34
CA GLU A 422 0.06 -38.13 39.49
C GLU A 422 -0.85 -37.08 40.18
N ASP A 423 -2.05 -36.92 39.62
CA ASP A 423 -3.19 -36.08 40.06
C ASP A 423 -3.11 -34.55 39.87
N ASP A 424 -3.37 -34.09 38.63
CA ASP A 424 -4.59 -33.30 38.34
C ASP A 424 -4.70 -33.03 36.84
N ALA A 425 -5.63 -33.73 36.19
CA ALA A 425 -6.03 -33.46 34.81
C ALA A 425 -7.10 -32.35 34.83
N VAL A 426 -6.97 -31.39 33.92
CA VAL A 426 -7.84 -30.21 33.69
C VAL A 426 -7.41 -28.95 34.46
N GLY A 427 -6.28 -28.34 34.07
CA GLY A 427 -5.90 -27.01 34.54
C GLY A 427 -4.45 -26.57 34.22
N ALA A 428 -3.53 -27.51 33.98
CA ALA A 428 -2.14 -27.18 33.64
C ALA A 428 -1.96 -26.92 32.14
N VAL A 429 -2.16 -25.67 31.73
CA VAL A 429 -1.61 -25.15 30.47
C VAL A 429 -0.09 -25.40 30.49
N ARG A 430 0.41 -26.12 29.48
CA ARG A 430 1.83 -26.42 29.25
C ARG A 430 2.70 -25.16 29.39
N ARG A 431 3.24 -24.91 30.58
CA ARG A 431 4.36 -24.00 30.83
C ARG A 431 5.64 -24.84 30.80
N THR A 432 6.23 -25.00 29.62
CA THR A 432 7.60 -25.49 29.47
C THR A 432 8.19 -24.86 28.23
N GLY A 433 9.37 -24.23 28.36
CA GLY A 433 10.18 -23.65 27.26
C GLY A 433 10.77 -24.68 26.29
N ALA A 434 9.96 -25.66 25.91
CA ALA A 434 10.27 -26.71 24.96
C ALA A 434 10.35 -26.15 23.55
N ALA A 435 11.25 -26.70 22.74
CA ALA A 435 11.38 -26.34 21.34
C ALA A 435 10.07 -26.51 20.57
N LEU A 436 9.84 -25.66 19.58
CA LEU A 436 8.72 -25.76 18.66
C LEU A 436 9.06 -26.66 17.47
N ARG A 437 8.06 -27.40 16.99
CA ARG A 437 8.13 -28.08 15.69
C ARG A 437 7.85 -27.08 14.59
N PRO A 438 8.47 -27.21 13.40
CA PRO A 438 8.20 -26.30 12.29
C PRO A 438 6.71 -26.19 11.90
N MET A 439 5.96 -27.28 11.97
CA MET A 439 4.52 -27.28 11.66
C MET A 439 3.64 -26.57 12.71
N GLU A 440 4.17 -26.36 13.92
CA GLU A 440 3.48 -25.69 15.04
C GLU A 440 3.97 -24.24 15.23
N ALA A 441 4.98 -23.83 14.46
CA ALA A 441 5.66 -22.56 14.60
C ALA A 441 5.12 -21.51 13.61
N GLU A 442 5.06 -20.27 14.07
CA GLU A 442 4.63 -19.11 13.28
C GLU A 442 5.65 -17.97 13.40
N VAL A 443 5.87 -17.25 12.30
CA VAL A 443 6.65 -16.00 12.29
C VAL A 443 5.69 -14.84 12.04
N VAL A 444 5.66 -13.86 12.95
CA VAL A 444 4.89 -12.62 12.73
C VAL A 444 5.68 -11.67 11.84
N GLU A 445 5.09 -11.25 10.73
CA GLU A 445 5.71 -10.32 9.79
C GLU A 445 5.36 -8.86 10.14
N GLY A 446 6.38 -8.00 10.18
CA GLY A 446 6.20 -6.57 10.42
C GLY A 446 6.05 -6.17 11.91
N ALA A 447 6.41 -7.06 12.84
CA ALA A 447 6.41 -6.81 14.27
C ALA A 447 7.83 -6.70 14.83
N GLY A 448 8.03 -5.82 15.83
CA GLY A 448 9.30 -5.70 16.56
C GLY A 448 9.49 -6.80 17.59
N ALA A 449 10.71 -6.94 18.12
CA ALA A 449 11.04 -7.94 19.14
C ALA A 449 10.21 -7.79 20.42
N GLU A 450 9.91 -6.55 20.83
CA GLU A 450 9.05 -6.26 21.98
C GLU A 450 7.61 -6.71 21.74
N THR A 451 7.06 -6.40 20.55
CA THR A 451 5.71 -6.79 20.13
C THR A 451 5.55 -8.29 20.10
N VAL A 452 6.49 -9.01 19.47
CA VAL A 452 6.46 -10.48 19.38
C VAL A 452 6.55 -11.10 20.77
N ARG A 453 7.31 -10.51 21.71
CA ARG A 453 7.41 -11.00 23.09
C ARG A 453 6.08 -10.88 23.84
N VAL A 454 5.40 -9.73 23.73
CA VAL A 454 4.08 -9.53 24.37
C VAL A 454 3.03 -10.45 23.73
N LEU A 455 3.02 -10.58 22.39
CA LEU A 455 2.13 -11.50 21.69
C LEU A 455 2.40 -12.97 22.06
N ALA A 456 3.66 -13.35 22.29
CA ALA A 456 4.02 -14.72 22.67
C ALA A 456 3.49 -15.14 24.05
N GLU A 457 3.10 -14.19 24.92
CA GLU A 457 2.40 -14.48 26.18
C GLU A 457 1.01 -15.13 25.95
N VAL A 458 0.42 -14.92 24.75
CA VAL A 458 -0.92 -15.43 24.37
C VAL A 458 -0.89 -16.31 23.12
N LEU A 459 0.16 -16.20 22.29
CA LEU A 459 0.42 -17.00 21.10
C LEU A 459 1.75 -17.77 21.28
N PRO A 460 1.75 -18.93 21.97
CA PRO A 460 3.00 -19.65 22.32
C PRO A 460 3.71 -20.27 21.10
N CYS A 461 3.07 -20.31 19.94
CA CYS A 461 3.61 -20.78 18.66
C CYS A 461 4.59 -19.80 17.98
N LEU A 462 4.70 -18.57 18.47
CA LEU A 462 5.51 -17.56 17.81
C LEU A 462 7.01 -17.83 17.97
N LEU A 463 7.76 -17.67 16.88
CA LEU A 463 9.22 -17.62 16.87
C LEU A 463 9.73 -16.19 17.13
N PRO A 464 10.98 -16.02 17.62
CA PRO A 464 11.60 -14.72 17.81
C PRO A 464 11.53 -13.82 16.57
N ALA A 465 11.43 -12.50 16.78
CA ALA A 465 11.38 -11.52 15.69
C ALA A 465 12.68 -11.50 14.85
N GLY A 466 12.60 -11.03 13.61
CA GLY A 466 13.75 -10.89 12.70
C GLY A 466 14.07 -12.15 11.89
N LEU A 467 13.24 -13.19 11.99
CA LEU A 467 13.41 -14.47 11.30
C LEU A 467 12.65 -14.55 9.96
N GLU A 468 11.84 -13.54 9.61
CA GLU A 468 10.96 -13.53 8.43
C GLU A 468 11.69 -13.68 7.09
N ARG A 469 12.97 -13.28 7.03
CA ARG A 469 13.82 -13.37 5.82
C ARG A 469 14.59 -14.68 5.70
N ARG A 470 14.57 -15.56 6.71
CA ARG A 470 15.29 -16.84 6.69
C ARG A 470 14.66 -17.80 5.68
N ALA A 471 15.45 -18.25 4.71
CA ALA A 471 14.99 -19.17 3.67
C ALA A 471 14.76 -20.59 4.22
N GLU A 472 15.44 -20.93 5.30
CA GLU A 472 15.35 -22.19 6.02
C GLU A 472 13.94 -22.42 6.58
N LEU A 473 13.37 -21.41 7.23
CA LEU A 473 12.00 -21.48 7.77
C LEU A 473 10.95 -21.63 6.66
N ARG A 474 11.20 -20.98 5.49
CA ARG A 474 10.35 -21.17 4.30
C ARG A 474 10.45 -22.60 3.77
N THR A 475 11.65 -23.18 3.77
CA THR A 475 11.89 -24.56 3.30
C THR A 475 11.20 -25.57 4.23
N LEU A 476 11.15 -25.28 5.53
CA LEU A 476 10.41 -26.09 6.53
C LEU A 476 8.89 -25.90 6.50
N GLY A 477 8.37 -24.92 5.74
CA GLY A 477 6.93 -24.63 5.70
C GLY A 477 6.39 -23.94 6.95
N VAL A 478 7.23 -23.22 7.71
CA VAL A 478 6.80 -22.44 8.88
C VAL A 478 5.85 -21.34 8.43
N ALA A 479 4.70 -21.24 9.10
CA ALA A 479 3.66 -20.29 8.74
C ALA A 479 4.10 -18.84 9.00
N ARG A 480 3.66 -17.93 8.13
CA ARG A 480 3.95 -16.50 8.20
C ARG A 480 2.65 -15.77 8.41
N VAL A 481 2.54 -15.09 9.54
CA VAL A 481 1.31 -14.41 9.97
C VAL A 481 1.56 -12.91 9.86
N PRO A 482 0.82 -12.19 9.00
CA PRO A 482 0.87 -10.73 9.00
C PRO A 482 0.49 -10.17 10.38
N LEU A 483 1.09 -9.06 10.79
CA LEU A 483 0.76 -8.43 12.08
C LEU A 483 -0.75 -8.16 12.23
N THR A 484 -1.45 -7.79 11.17
CA THR A 484 -2.92 -7.59 11.18
C THR A 484 -3.65 -8.85 11.64
N GLU A 485 -3.32 -10.02 11.08
CA GLU A 485 -3.94 -11.29 11.45
C GLU A 485 -3.60 -11.67 12.91
N ALA A 486 -2.36 -11.40 13.35
CA ALA A 486 -1.98 -11.63 14.74
C ALA A 486 -2.77 -10.74 15.71
N VAL A 487 -3.08 -9.50 15.32
CA VAL A 487 -3.94 -8.57 16.09
C VAL A 487 -5.39 -9.04 16.09
N ASP A 488 -5.93 -9.50 14.96
CA ASP A 488 -7.31 -9.99 14.85
C ASP A 488 -7.56 -11.20 15.77
N ARG A 489 -6.55 -12.06 15.95
CA ARG A 489 -6.59 -13.20 16.89
C ARG A 489 -6.70 -12.79 18.37
N LEU A 490 -6.48 -11.51 18.70
CA LEU A 490 -6.66 -10.99 20.06
C LEU A 490 -8.13 -10.63 20.37
N ALA A 491 -9.04 -10.66 19.39
CA ALA A 491 -10.45 -10.39 19.61
C ALA A 491 -11.06 -11.38 20.62
N GLY A 492 -11.78 -10.86 21.62
CA GLY A 492 -12.41 -11.66 22.67
C GLY A 492 -11.45 -12.17 23.75
N LEU A 493 -10.18 -11.73 23.73
CA LEU A 493 -9.21 -12.09 24.75
C LEU A 493 -9.48 -11.33 26.06
N GLU A 494 -9.55 -12.07 27.17
CA GLU A 494 -9.70 -11.49 28.51
C GLU A 494 -8.33 -11.30 29.18
N ARG A 495 -7.91 -10.03 29.29
CA ARG A 495 -6.66 -9.60 29.91
C ARG A 495 -6.85 -8.32 30.71
N ALA A 496 -6.01 -8.16 31.73
CA ALA A 496 -5.98 -6.95 32.54
C ALA A 496 -5.62 -5.71 31.69
N PRO A 497 -6.18 -4.52 31.99
CA PRO A 497 -5.89 -3.27 31.28
C PRO A 497 -4.40 -2.96 31.06
N GLU A 498 -3.55 -3.29 32.04
CA GLU A 498 -2.12 -3.04 32.00
C GLU A 498 -1.39 -3.93 30.98
N TRP A 499 -1.94 -5.12 30.68
CA TRP A 499 -1.43 -5.97 29.60
C TRP A 499 -1.69 -5.31 28.24
N TRP A 500 -2.88 -4.76 28.03
CA TRP A 500 -3.23 -4.01 26.82
C TRP A 500 -2.34 -2.78 26.66
N TYR A 501 -2.09 -2.04 27.74
CA TYR A 501 -1.14 -0.92 27.71
C TYR A 501 0.26 -1.34 27.25
N ARG A 502 0.81 -2.45 27.78
CA ARG A 502 2.11 -2.99 27.33
C ARG A 502 2.11 -3.35 25.85
N LEU A 503 1.03 -3.96 25.36
CA LEU A 503 0.87 -4.26 23.93
C LEU A 503 0.84 -2.98 23.09
N TYR A 504 0.07 -1.96 23.49
CA TYR A 504 -0.01 -0.68 22.78
C TYR A 504 1.33 0.06 22.76
N ALA A 505 2.07 0.02 23.88
CA ALA A 505 3.41 0.57 23.98
C ALA A 505 4.38 -0.16 23.04
N ALA A 506 4.31 -1.49 22.96
CA ALA A 506 5.15 -2.29 22.06
C ALA A 506 4.77 -2.13 20.58
N LEU A 507 3.53 -1.72 20.27
CA LEU A 507 3.05 -1.43 18.91
C LEU A 507 3.32 0.02 18.47
N ALA A 508 3.76 0.88 19.38
CA ALA A 508 4.02 2.29 19.08
C ALA A 508 5.05 2.44 17.94
N GLY A 509 4.68 3.18 16.88
CA GLY A 509 5.52 3.37 15.69
C GLY A 509 5.25 2.37 14.56
N THR A 510 4.34 1.42 14.75
CA THR A 510 3.78 0.58 13.68
C THR A 510 2.82 1.38 12.82
N ASP A 511 2.72 1.01 11.54
CA ASP A 511 1.74 1.55 10.59
C ASP A 511 0.29 1.41 11.13
N PRO A 512 -0.45 2.51 11.32
CA PRO A 512 -1.83 2.52 11.83
C PRO A 512 -2.80 1.59 11.09
N ASP A 513 -2.64 1.45 9.77
CA ASP A 513 -3.56 0.64 8.94
C ASP A 513 -3.53 -0.84 9.31
N ARG A 514 -2.44 -1.31 9.95
CA ARG A 514 -2.28 -2.69 10.40
C ARG A 514 -2.93 -2.97 11.76
N LEU A 515 -3.35 -1.92 12.47
CA LEU A 515 -3.80 -1.97 13.87
C LEU A 515 -5.28 -1.59 14.04
N THR A 516 -6.04 -1.53 12.95
CA THR A 516 -7.45 -1.11 12.97
C THR A 516 -8.35 -2.04 13.79
N GLY A 517 -8.03 -3.34 13.84
CA GLY A 517 -8.74 -4.36 14.61
C GLY A 517 -8.33 -4.47 16.09
N LEU A 518 -7.44 -3.60 16.58
CA LEU A 518 -6.87 -3.71 17.92
C LEU A 518 -7.98 -3.62 18.99
N PRO A 519 -8.18 -4.64 19.84
CA PRO A 519 -9.20 -4.61 20.87
C PRO A 519 -8.91 -3.52 21.90
N VAL A 520 -9.94 -2.83 22.40
CA VAL A 520 -9.81 -1.79 23.44
C VAL A 520 -10.69 -2.15 24.65
N PRO A 521 -10.13 -2.30 25.85
CA PRO A 521 -10.91 -2.52 27.07
C PRO A 521 -11.70 -1.26 27.43
N LEU A 522 -12.98 -1.43 27.79
CA LEU A 522 -13.92 -0.35 28.09
C LEU A 522 -14.08 -0.10 29.60
N ALA A 523 -14.41 1.13 29.98
CA ALA A 523 -14.84 1.52 31.32
C ALA A 523 -16.33 1.19 31.54
N GLY A 524 -16.68 0.63 32.70
CA GLY A 524 -18.06 0.23 33.06
C GLY A 524 -18.09 -1.05 33.90
N GLU A 525 -19.27 -1.48 34.36
CA GLU A 525 -19.42 -2.76 35.08
C GLU A 525 -18.93 -3.92 34.20
N GLY A 526 -17.80 -4.50 34.61
CA GLY A 526 -17.11 -5.58 33.90
C GLY A 526 -17.89 -6.90 33.97
N GLY A 527 -17.46 -7.89 33.19
CA GLY A 527 -18.02 -9.24 33.29
C GLY A 527 -17.84 -9.85 34.69
N ALA A 528 -18.45 -11.02 34.93
CA ALA A 528 -18.58 -11.67 36.23
C ALA A 528 -17.27 -11.82 37.06
N ASP A 529 -16.09 -11.68 36.45
CA ASP A 529 -14.76 -11.83 37.06
C ASP A 529 -13.97 -10.51 37.23
N GLY A 530 -14.59 -9.34 36.98
CA GLY A 530 -13.93 -8.04 37.14
C GLY A 530 -12.97 -7.64 36.00
N VAL A 531 -12.93 -8.42 34.91
CA VAL A 531 -12.20 -8.06 33.68
C VAL A 531 -13.11 -7.17 32.80
N PRO A 532 -12.62 -6.01 32.33
CA PRO A 532 -13.41 -5.13 31.49
C PRO A 532 -13.69 -5.76 30.11
N ARG A 533 -14.90 -5.52 29.59
CA ARG A 533 -15.28 -5.91 28.22
C ARG A 533 -14.41 -5.16 27.21
N THR A 534 -14.02 -5.82 26.12
CA THR A 534 -13.28 -5.18 25.02
C THR A 534 -14.19 -4.91 23.82
N THR A 535 -14.03 -3.76 23.16
CA THR A 535 -14.57 -3.52 21.80
C THR A 535 -13.51 -3.79 20.75
N VAL A 536 -13.93 -4.20 19.55
CA VAL A 536 -13.03 -4.35 18.40
C VAL A 536 -12.74 -2.97 17.80
N GLY A 537 -11.46 -2.63 17.74
CA GLY A 537 -10.98 -1.39 17.13
C GLY A 537 -11.11 -0.15 18.03
N PRO A 538 -10.16 0.80 17.93
CA PRO A 538 -10.15 2.03 18.71
C PRO A 538 -11.05 3.15 18.14
N ARG A 539 -11.54 3.02 16.91
CA ARG A 539 -12.47 4.00 16.33
C ARG A 539 -13.78 4.00 17.10
N GLN A 540 -14.36 5.19 17.27
CA GLN A 540 -15.59 5.39 18.07
C GLN A 540 -15.42 5.07 19.57
N VAL A 541 -14.18 4.92 20.04
CA VAL A 541 -13.88 4.85 21.47
C VAL A 541 -13.52 6.24 21.98
N LEU A 542 -14.15 6.64 23.07
CA LEU A 542 -13.85 7.87 23.79
C LEU A 542 -12.76 7.62 24.83
N LEU A 543 -11.75 8.48 24.87
CA LEU A 543 -10.67 8.44 25.85
C LEU A 543 -11.03 9.36 27.02
N PRO A 544 -11.00 8.87 28.26
CA PRO A 544 -11.25 9.71 29.43
C PRO A 544 -10.20 10.83 29.49
N VAL A 545 -10.64 12.08 29.66
CA VAL A 545 -9.77 13.25 29.71
C VAL A 545 -9.22 13.41 31.14
N PRO A 546 -7.90 13.42 31.36
CA PRO A 546 -7.32 13.70 32.68
C PRO A 546 -7.63 15.15 33.09
N ASP A 547 -8.03 15.37 34.35
CA ASP A 547 -8.22 16.68 34.99
C ASP A 547 -9.42 17.56 34.57
N ALA A 548 -10.45 17.01 33.91
CA ALA A 548 -11.70 17.75 33.75
C ALA A 548 -12.47 17.83 35.08
N VAL A 549 -12.45 18.99 35.74
CA VAL A 549 -13.24 19.31 36.95
C VAL A 549 -14.76 19.16 36.70
N ALA A 550 -15.18 19.07 35.44
CA ALA A 550 -16.53 18.86 34.93
C ALA A 550 -16.54 17.89 33.72
N GLY A 551 -15.75 16.81 33.74
CA GLY A 551 -15.88 15.77 32.72
C GLY A 551 -17.23 15.06 32.83
N PRO A 552 -17.84 14.62 31.71
CA PRO A 552 -19.11 13.90 31.76
C PRO A 552 -18.99 12.61 32.59
N ASP A 553 -20.00 12.33 33.41
CA ASP A 553 -20.03 11.13 34.26
C ASP A 553 -19.91 9.87 33.40
N LEU A 554 -18.83 9.10 33.59
CA LEU A 554 -18.56 7.88 32.84
C LEU A 554 -19.70 6.86 32.95
N GLY A 555 -20.43 6.85 34.08
CA GLY A 555 -21.61 6.01 34.26
C GLY A 555 -22.80 6.47 33.43
N LEU A 556 -22.99 7.78 33.26
CA LEU A 556 -24.02 8.35 32.39
C LEU A 556 -23.70 8.16 30.91
N LEU A 557 -22.43 8.32 30.51
CA LEU A 557 -21.98 8.03 29.14
C LEU A 557 -22.18 6.56 28.77
N ALA A 558 -21.94 5.64 29.71
CA ALA A 558 -22.19 4.22 29.51
C ALA A 558 -23.69 3.92 29.34
N ARG A 559 -24.59 4.60 30.09
CA ARG A 559 -26.05 4.51 29.93
C ARG A 559 -26.53 5.04 28.57
N LEU A 560 -25.85 6.04 28.03
CA LEU A 560 -26.04 6.52 26.65
C LEU A 560 -25.42 5.58 25.60
N GLY A 561 -24.89 4.40 25.98
CA GLY A 561 -24.29 3.44 25.06
C GLY A 561 -22.94 3.85 24.48
N LEU A 562 -22.26 4.82 25.10
CA LEU A 562 -20.95 5.31 24.64
C LEU A 562 -19.81 4.40 25.09
N LYS A 563 -18.89 4.13 24.17
CA LYS A 563 -17.72 3.28 24.41
C LYS A 563 -16.58 4.12 24.95
N VAL A 564 -16.38 4.13 26.26
CA VAL A 564 -15.23 4.82 26.89
C VAL A 564 -14.11 3.83 27.19
N ALA A 565 -12.86 4.13 26.85
CA ALA A 565 -11.71 3.29 27.18
C ALA A 565 -11.45 3.20 28.69
N HIS A 566 -11.02 2.04 29.17
CA HIS A 566 -10.61 1.85 30.56
C HIS A 566 -9.36 2.71 30.90
N PRO A 567 -9.36 3.51 31.97
CA PRO A 567 -8.27 4.45 32.30
C PRO A 567 -6.87 3.83 32.28
N ASP A 568 -6.71 2.64 32.89
CA ASP A 568 -5.42 1.94 32.98
C ASP A 568 -4.91 1.35 31.64
N ALA A 569 -5.73 1.36 30.59
CA ALA A 569 -5.34 0.93 29.24
C ALA A 569 -5.15 2.12 28.28
N VAL A 570 -5.41 3.36 28.71
CA VAL A 570 -5.29 4.54 27.85
C VAL A 570 -3.83 4.77 27.46
N HIS A 571 -3.56 4.72 26.17
CA HIS A 571 -2.24 4.96 25.59
C HIS A 571 -2.35 5.89 24.37
N PRO A 572 -1.38 6.79 24.11
CA PRO A 572 -1.41 7.73 22.98
C PRO A 572 -1.54 7.08 21.59
N LEU A 573 -1.28 5.76 21.49
CA LEU A 573 -1.51 5.01 20.26
C LEU A 573 -3.00 4.97 19.89
N LEU A 574 -3.91 4.86 20.88
CA LEU A 574 -5.35 4.75 20.62
C LEU A 574 -5.88 5.99 19.90
N GLU A 575 -5.44 7.18 20.32
CA GLU A 575 -5.78 8.45 19.67
C GLU A 575 -5.32 8.48 18.21
N LYS A 576 -4.07 8.03 17.94
CA LYS A 576 -3.54 7.92 16.57
C LYS A 576 -4.31 6.93 15.70
N LEU A 577 -4.99 5.96 16.29
CA LEU A 577 -5.80 4.96 15.60
C LEU A 577 -7.27 5.39 15.44
N GLY A 578 -7.64 6.58 15.93
CA GLY A 578 -8.97 7.17 15.76
C GLY A 578 -9.90 7.10 16.97
N ALA A 579 -9.37 6.79 18.16
CA ALA A 579 -10.07 7.09 19.41
C ALA A 579 -10.05 8.62 19.65
N LEU A 580 -11.12 9.17 20.22
CA LEU A 580 -11.25 10.62 20.44
C LEU A 580 -11.23 10.93 21.93
N PRO A 581 -10.63 12.04 22.38
CA PRO A 581 -10.83 12.50 23.75
C PRO A 581 -12.32 12.77 23.99
N ALA A 582 -12.83 12.39 25.17
CA ALA A 582 -14.22 12.59 25.60
C ALA A 582 -14.51 14.07 25.94
N THR A 583 -14.34 14.99 24.97
CA THR A 583 -14.72 16.41 25.12
C THR A 583 -16.24 16.59 24.97
N PRO A 584 -16.85 17.64 25.54
CA PRO A 584 -18.29 17.88 25.43
C PRO A 584 -18.81 17.84 23.98
N ARG A 585 -18.12 18.52 23.06
CA ARG A 585 -18.45 18.52 21.63
C ARG A 585 -18.27 17.13 20.97
N ALA A 586 -17.24 16.37 21.35
CA ALA A 586 -17.03 15.02 20.84
C ALA A 586 -18.09 14.03 21.34
N VAL A 587 -18.64 14.25 22.55
CA VAL A 587 -19.76 13.47 23.08
C VAL A 587 -21.07 13.82 22.36
N LEU A 588 -21.39 15.10 22.20
CA LEU A 588 -22.61 15.56 21.51
C LEU A 588 -22.73 15.03 20.08
N THR A 589 -21.63 14.99 19.35
CA THR A 589 -21.59 14.55 17.95
C THR A 589 -21.62 13.03 17.77
N THR A 590 -21.78 12.27 18.85
CA THR A 590 -21.93 10.82 18.76
C THR A 590 -23.32 10.43 18.24
N PRO A 591 -23.43 9.40 17.39
CA PRO A 591 -24.73 8.91 16.91
C PRO A 591 -25.70 8.53 18.05
N GLN A 592 -25.16 8.03 19.17
CA GLN A 592 -25.95 7.64 20.33
C GLN A 592 -26.63 8.83 21.00
N VAL A 593 -25.91 9.95 21.20
CA VAL A 593 -26.50 11.16 21.77
C VAL A 593 -27.52 11.76 20.82
N ARG A 594 -27.24 11.80 19.51
CA ARG A 594 -28.21 12.25 18.51
C ARG A 594 -29.49 11.42 18.50
N ALA A 595 -29.37 10.09 18.61
CA ALA A 595 -30.53 9.20 18.70
C ALA A 595 -31.31 9.40 20.00
N ALA A 596 -30.63 9.62 21.13
CA ALA A 596 -31.28 9.91 22.40
C ALA A 596 -32.08 11.21 22.36
N VAL A 597 -31.53 12.27 21.73
CA VAL A 597 -32.24 13.55 21.54
C VAL A 597 -33.44 13.41 20.62
N ALA A 598 -33.29 12.69 19.50
CA ALA A 598 -34.42 12.45 18.58
C ALA A 598 -35.58 11.68 19.25
N GLY A 599 -35.28 10.73 20.14
CA GLY A 599 -36.29 10.00 20.91
C GLY A 599 -36.68 10.64 22.25
N SER A 600 -36.32 11.91 22.49
CA SER A 600 -36.49 12.53 23.81
C SER A 600 -37.94 12.82 24.18
N LEU A 601 -38.82 13.06 23.19
CA LEU A 601 -40.27 13.20 23.40
C LEU A 601 -40.91 11.89 23.88
N ASP A 602 -40.43 10.75 23.37
CA ASP A 602 -40.94 9.40 23.68
C ASP A 602 -40.29 8.76 24.91
N ALA A 603 -39.34 9.44 25.57
CA ALA A 603 -38.46 8.89 26.61
C ALA A 603 -39.17 8.46 27.92
N GLY A 604 -40.51 8.43 27.93
CA GLY A 604 -41.36 7.87 28.99
C GLY A 604 -42.30 6.73 28.57
N GLU A 605 -42.40 6.41 27.27
CA GLU A 605 -43.31 5.36 26.76
C GLU A 605 -42.61 4.01 26.50
N ILE A 606 -41.28 4.00 26.39
CA ILE A 606 -40.46 2.83 26.09
C ILE A 606 -40.04 2.11 27.39
N TRP A 607 -40.26 0.80 27.47
CA TRP A 607 -39.98 -0.05 28.64
C TRP A 607 -38.47 -0.40 28.80
N ASP A 608 -37.56 0.53 28.49
CA ASP A 608 -36.13 0.33 28.67
C ASP A 608 -35.67 0.96 29.99
N GLU A 609 -35.56 0.14 31.05
CA GLU A 609 -35.21 0.58 32.41
C GLU A 609 -33.78 1.18 32.51
N GLU A 610 -32.96 1.08 31.45
CA GLU A 610 -31.56 1.56 31.42
C GLU A 610 -31.37 2.97 30.78
N ALA A 611 -32.37 3.51 30.09
CA ALA A 611 -32.29 4.83 29.44
C ALA A 611 -32.54 6.01 30.42
N PRO A 612 -31.88 7.17 30.26
CA PRO A 612 -32.13 8.35 31.10
C PRO A 612 -33.51 8.95 30.81
N ALA A 613 -34.17 9.50 31.84
CA ALA A 613 -35.44 10.22 31.69
C ALA A 613 -35.27 11.52 30.87
N ALA A 614 -36.34 12.01 30.23
CA ALA A 614 -36.32 13.22 29.38
C ALA A 614 -35.67 14.44 30.07
N GLU A 615 -36.00 14.69 31.35
CA GLU A 615 -35.39 15.78 32.14
C GLU A 615 -33.88 15.57 32.40
N GLU A 616 -33.44 14.34 32.72
CA GLU A 616 -32.03 14.01 32.94
C GLU A 616 -31.24 14.15 31.63
N LEU A 617 -31.84 13.74 30.51
CA LEU A 617 -31.27 13.91 29.16
C LEU A 617 -31.18 15.40 28.79
N ALA A 618 -32.23 16.19 28.98
CA ALA A 618 -32.24 17.62 28.70
C ALA A 618 -31.18 18.38 29.50
N ASP A 619 -31.09 18.15 30.82
CA ASP A 619 -30.04 18.75 31.66
C ASP A 619 -28.63 18.33 31.20
N THR A 620 -28.45 17.09 30.75
CA THR A 620 -27.17 16.57 30.25
C THR A 620 -26.79 17.22 28.92
N VAL A 621 -27.73 17.28 27.97
CA VAL A 621 -27.50 17.87 26.64
C VAL A 621 -27.25 19.38 26.79
N LEU A 622 -28.04 20.09 27.58
CA LEU A 622 -27.83 21.53 27.84
C LEU A 622 -26.50 21.79 28.55
N ALA A 623 -26.06 20.92 29.46
CA ALA A 623 -24.72 21.00 30.07
C ALA A 623 -23.62 20.82 29.02
N LEU A 624 -23.74 19.80 28.16
CA LEU A 624 -22.79 19.54 27.08
C LEU A 624 -22.76 20.68 26.06
N VAL A 625 -23.91 21.26 25.71
CA VAL A 625 -24.05 22.39 24.77
C VAL A 625 -23.37 23.63 25.34
N ARG A 626 -23.62 23.95 26.62
CA ARG A 626 -22.95 25.04 27.33
C ARG A 626 -21.43 24.82 27.40
N ASP A 627 -20.99 23.62 27.79
CA ASP A 627 -19.56 23.32 27.98
C ASP A 627 -18.82 23.14 26.63
N ALA A 628 -19.55 22.90 25.54
CA ALA A 628 -19.06 22.93 24.17
C ALA A 628 -19.08 24.34 23.54
N GLU A 629 -19.67 25.34 24.22
CA GLU A 629 -19.84 26.72 23.75
C GLU A 629 -20.48 26.77 22.35
N LEU A 630 -21.57 26.00 22.13
CA LEU A 630 -22.26 26.01 20.83
C LEU A 630 -23.01 27.32 20.60
N GLU A 631 -22.98 27.78 19.35
CA GLU A 631 -23.77 28.92 18.86
C GLU A 631 -25.05 28.45 18.15
N PRO A 632 -26.08 29.30 18.00
CA PRO A 632 -27.28 28.97 17.22
C PRO A 632 -26.94 28.51 15.80
N GLY A 633 -27.42 27.32 15.44
CA GLY A 633 -27.19 26.70 14.13
C GLY A 633 -25.92 25.85 14.02
N ASP A 634 -25.09 25.72 15.06
CA ASP A 634 -23.92 24.83 15.07
C ASP A 634 -24.32 23.35 14.91
N GLU A 635 -25.37 22.92 15.63
CA GLU A 635 -25.89 21.54 15.62
C GLU A 635 -27.42 21.56 15.51
N PRO A 636 -27.98 21.82 14.30
CA PRO A 636 -29.40 22.10 14.11
C PRO A 636 -30.36 20.96 14.52
N TRP A 637 -29.87 19.71 14.58
CA TRP A 637 -30.64 18.54 15.04
C TRP A 637 -30.98 18.59 16.53
N LEU A 638 -30.35 19.46 17.32
CA LEU A 638 -30.70 19.70 18.71
C LEU A 638 -32.12 20.29 18.87
N GLY A 639 -32.71 20.82 17.79
CA GLY A 639 -34.11 21.27 17.74
C GLY A 639 -35.13 20.20 18.16
N ALA A 640 -34.77 18.92 18.04
CA ALA A 640 -35.61 17.79 18.47
C ALA A 640 -35.62 17.57 20.00
N LEU A 641 -34.76 18.25 20.75
CA LEU A 641 -34.68 18.07 22.20
C LEU A 641 -36.00 18.48 22.85
N ALA A 642 -36.66 17.55 23.52
CA ALA A 642 -37.87 17.79 24.28
C ALA A 642 -37.58 18.69 25.49
N LEU A 643 -38.17 19.88 25.49
CA LEU A 643 -38.08 20.86 26.58
C LEU A 643 -39.50 21.21 27.07
N PRO A 644 -39.67 21.56 28.35
CA PRO A 644 -40.96 22.02 28.85
C PRO A 644 -41.34 23.40 28.26
N ASP A 645 -42.57 23.52 27.80
CA ASP A 645 -43.20 24.80 27.42
C ASP A 645 -43.77 25.57 28.63
N GLU A 646 -44.42 26.70 28.39
CA GLU A 646 -45.01 27.55 29.43
C GLU A 646 -46.15 26.90 30.25
N ASP A 647 -46.75 25.82 29.74
CA ASP A 647 -47.75 25.00 30.42
C ASP A 647 -47.14 23.73 31.06
N GLY A 648 -45.86 23.46 30.80
CA GLY A 648 -45.11 22.31 31.30
C GLY A 648 -45.24 21.05 30.45
N GLU A 649 -45.79 21.14 29.23
CA GLU A 649 -45.82 20.05 28.26
C GLU A 649 -44.47 19.94 27.54
N LEU A 650 -44.06 18.71 27.19
CA LEU A 650 -42.80 18.47 26.49
C LEU A 650 -42.97 18.78 25.00
N THR A 651 -42.23 19.78 24.53
CA THR A 651 -42.29 20.30 23.16
C THR A 651 -40.87 20.34 22.57
N PRO A 652 -40.67 20.05 21.28
CA PRO A 652 -39.37 20.21 20.64
C PRO A 652 -38.81 21.62 20.81
N ALA A 653 -37.53 21.73 21.15
CA ALA A 653 -36.84 23.01 21.29
C ALA A 653 -36.99 23.91 20.04
N GLY A 654 -37.02 23.34 18.83
CA GLY A 654 -37.18 24.06 17.56
C GLY A 654 -38.56 24.72 17.33
N GLU A 655 -39.54 24.39 18.16
CA GLU A 655 -40.93 24.89 18.08
C GLU A 655 -41.28 25.84 19.23
N LEU A 656 -40.36 26.02 20.18
CA LEU A 656 -40.53 26.93 21.30
C LEU A 656 -39.98 28.31 20.98
N VAL A 657 -40.69 29.34 21.42
CA VAL A 657 -40.24 30.74 21.33
C VAL A 657 -39.63 31.17 22.66
N LEU A 658 -38.46 31.79 22.61
CA LEU A 658 -37.79 32.34 23.79
C LEU A 658 -38.62 33.52 24.36
N PRO A 659 -39.07 33.46 25.63
CA PRO A 659 -39.86 34.53 26.23
C PRO A 659 -39.14 35.90 26.19
N GLY A 660 -39.83 36.92 25.66
CA GLY A 660 -39.31 38.29 25.60
C GLY A 660 -38.32 38.57 24.45
N SER A 661 -38.15 37.63 23.52
CA SER A 661 -37.32 37.80 22.32
C SER A 661 -37.95 38.75 21.28
N PRO A 662 -37.16 39.29 20.32
CA PRO A 662 -37.68 40.08 19.21
C PRO A 662 -38.74 39.38 18.36
N PHE A 663 -38.62 38.05 18.17
CA PHE A 663 -39.62 37.26 17.43
C PHE A 663 -40.95 37.17 18.18
N ALA A 664 -40.91 36.93 19.50
CA ALA A 664 -42.10 36.93 20.35
C ALA A 664 -42.88 38.25 20.32
N ALA A 665 -42.24 39.37 19.97
CA ALA A 665 -42.88 40.69 19.90
C ALA A 665 -43.57 41.00 18.56
N ILE A 666 -43.31 40.24 17.50
CA ILE A 666 -43.88 40.43 16.15
C ILE A 666 -44.82 39.31 15.72
N MET A 667 -44.75 38.16 16.40
CA MET A 667 -45.63 37.02 16.19
C MET A 667 -47.05 37.34 16.66
N ARG A 668 -48.06 36.82 15.95
CA ARG A 668 -49.46 36.86 16.42
C ARG A 668 -49.60 36.07 17.72
N GLU A 669 -50.55 36.48 18.56
CA GLU A 669 -50.84 35.80 19.83
C GLU A 669 -51.32 34.36 19.58
N ASP A 670 -50.86 33.42 20.42
CA ASP A 670 -51.23 31.99 20.41
C ASP A 670 -50.81 31.16 19.17
N GLU A 671 -49.84 31.60 18.35
CA GLU A 671 -49.34 30.82 17.20
C GLU A 671 -48.29 29.75 17.59
N LEU A 672 -47.32 30.08 18.46
CA LEU A 672 -46.30 29.17 18.98
C LEU A 672 -46.15 29.30 20.49
N ALA A 673 -45.90 28.18 21.17
CA ALA A 673 -45.72 28.12 22.62
C ALA A 673 -44.40 28.78 23.07
N LEU A 674 -44.42 29.42 24.24
CA LEU A 674 -43.21 29.94 24.86
C LEU A 674 -42.45 28.84 25.62
N CYS A 675 -41.13 28.90 25.62
CA CYS A 675 -40.29 28.04 26.47
C CYS A 675 -40.56 28.31 27.97
N ASP A 676 -40.54 27.26 28.81
CA ASP A 676 -40.69 27.40 30.26
C ASP A 676 -39.74 28.47 30.84
N ARG A 677 -40.28 29.29 31.73
CA ARG A 677 -39.58 30.47 32.26
C ARG A 677 -38.50 30.08 33.27
N GLU A 678 -38.71 29.04 34.07
CA GLU A 678 -37.71 28.59 35.04
C GLU A 678 -36.50 27.95 34.32
N LEU A 679 -36.75 27.19 33.25
CA LEU A 679 -35.74 26.65 32.36
C LEU A 679 -34.93 27.76 31.67
N ALA A 680 -35.62 28.78 31.13
CA ALA A 680 -35.00 29.94 30.50
C ALA A 680 -34.10 30.73 31.45
N ASP A 681 -34.54 30.94 32.70
CA ASP A 681 -33.75 31.62 33.72
C ASP A 681 -32.53 30.78 34.16
N ARG A 682 -32.62 29.44 34.15
CA ARG A 682 -31.53 28.52 34.56
C ARG A 682 -30.44 28.38 33.51
N TRP A 683 -30.81 28.18 32.25
CA TRP A 683 -29.87 27.85 31.16
C TRP A 683 -29.48 29.06 30.30
N GLY A 684 -30.30 30.11 30.29
CA GLY A 684 -30.05 31.34 29.56
C GLY A 684 -30.25 31.22 28.04
N GLU A 685 -30.23 32.36 27.36
CA GLU A 685 -30.50 32.48 25.92
C GLU A 685 -29.54 31.65 25.06
N GLN A 686 -28.23 31.65 25.35
CA GLN A 686 -27.24 31.00 24.48
C GLN A 686 -27.44 29.48 24.38
N ALA A 687 -27.62 28.77 25.50
CA ALA A 687 -27.79 27.32 25.46
C ALA A 687 -29.11 26.90 24.81
N LEU A 688 -30.19 27.65 25.05
CA LEU A 688 -31.52 27.35 24.51
C LEU A 688 -31.60 27.65 23.00
N THR A 689 -31.09 28.80 22.56
CA THR A 689 -31.04 29.14 21.12
C THR A 689 -30.08 28.24 20.35
N ALA A 690 -29.00 27.76 20.97
CA ALA A 690 -28.13 26.73 20.40
C ALA A 690 -28.85 25.37 20.22
N CYS A 691 -29.85 25.08 21.04
CA CYS A 691 -30.73 23.91 20.87
C CYS A 691 -31.92 24.16 19.94
N GLY A 692 -32.08 25.36 19.36
CA GLY A 692 -33.14 25.65 18.38
C GLY A 692 -34.30 26.50 18.89
N VAL A 693 -34.34 26.89 20.17
CA VAL A 693 -35.40 27.78 20.70
C VAL A 693 -35.36 29.13 19.98
N LEU A 694 -36.52 29.61 19.50
CA LEU A 694 -36.64 30.73 18.58
C LEU A 694 -36.55 32.08 19.30
N ALA A 695 -35.50 32.85 19.01
CA ALA A 695 -35.38 34.25 19.44
C ALA A 695 -35.53 35.27 18.29
N GLY A 696 -35.51 34.80 17.05
CA GLY A 696 -35.58 35.56 15.80
C GLY A 696 -36.20 34.70 14.69
N PHE A 697 -36.35 35.26 13.48
CA PHE A 697 -36.66 34.44 12.31
C PHE A 697 -35.58 33.38 12.08
N THR A 698 -36.01 32.19 11.70
CA THR A 698 -35.12 31.08 11.36
C THR A 698 -35.03 30.93 9.84
N LEU A 699 -33.87 30.50 9.37
CA LEU A 699 -33.66 30.16 7.97
C LEU A 699 -33.85 28.67 7.76
N VAL A 700 -34.70 28.31 6.80
CA VAL A 700 -34.66 27.00 6.18
C VAL A 700 -33.52 26.99 5.18
N ARG A 701 -32.62 26.01 5.31
CA ARG A 701 -31.51 25.79 4.39
C ARG A 701 -31.53 24.35 3.88
N ALA A 702 -32.11 24.16 2.70
CA ALA A 702 -32.22 22.87 2.07
C ALA A 702 -31.31 22.80 0.84
N PHE A 703 -30.66 21.66 0.62
CA PHE A 703 -29.78 21.43 -0.53
C PHE A 703 -30.41 20.41 -1.47
N ASP A 704 -30.12 20.56 -2.76
CA ASP A 704 -30.60 19.66 -3.81
C ASP A 704 -32.13 19.41 -3.74
N VAL A 705 -32.90 20.48 -3.54
CA VAL A 705 -34.36 20.43 -3.44
C VAL A 705 -34.96 20.15 -4.80
N VAL A 706 -35.64 19.02 -4.95
CA VAL A 706 -36.41 18.70 -6.15
C VAL A 706 -37.59 19.66 -6.24
N LEU A 707 -37.70 20.38 -7.34
CA LEU A 707 -38.81 21.30 -7.59
C LEU A 707 -40.00 20.54 -8.14
N ASP A 708 -40.67 19.80 -7.26
CA ASP A 708 -41.94 19.14 -7.51
C ASP A 708 -42.96 19.65 -6.48
N PRO A 709 -44.02 20.40 -6.88
CA PRO A 709 -45.00 20.95 -5.97
C PRO A 709 -45.66 19.90 -5.07
N ASP A 710 -45.86 18.67 -5.59
CA ASP A 710 -46.48 17.57 -4.84
C ASP A 710 -45.53 16.96 -3.77
N GLU A 711 -44.22 17.23 -3.83
CA GLU A 711 -43.21 16.75 -2.87
C GLU A 711 -42.76 17.82 -1.85
N LEU A 712 -43.23 19.07 -1.99
CA LEU A 712 -42.88 20.19 -1.11
C LEU A 712 -43.91 20.38 0.02
N GLU A 713 -44.27 19.28 0.68
CA GLU A 713 -45.05 19.29 1.92
C GLU A 713 -44.11 19.13 3.14
N PRO A 714 -44.46 19.63 4.34
CA PRO A 714 -43.71 19.37 5.56
C PRO A 714 -43.49 17.86 5.77
N ARG A 715 -42.27 17.47 6.15
CA ARG A 715 -41.95 16.05 6.37
C ARG A 715 -42.72 15.51 7.58
N ASP A 716 -43.13 14.24 7.49
CA ASP A 716 -43.63 13.48 8.62
C ASP A 716 -42.49 13.27 9.65
N GLY A 717 -42.44 14.13 10.68
CA GLY A 717 -41.45 14.09 11.75
C GLY A 717 -41.97 14.75 13.03
N ASP A 718 -41.32 14.43 14.15
CA ASP A 718 -41.76 14.87 15.48
C ASP A 718 -41.31 16.31 15.81
N PHE A 719 -40.57 16.97 14.92
CA PHE A 719 -40.13 18.36 15.07
C PHE A 719 -39.85 19.04 13.72
N ALA A 720 -39.91 20.38 13.71
CA ALA A 720 -39.53 21.21 12.56
C ALA A 720 -38.03 21.09 12.20
N GLU A 721 -37.72 20.30 11.17
CA GLU A 721 -36.35 20.14 10.68
C GLU A 721 -35.82 21.40 9.97
N PRO A 722 -34.56 21.80 10.22
CA PRO A 722 -33.97 23.06 9.73
C PRO A 722 -33.70 23.09 8.21
N ASP A 723 -33.70 21.92 7.56
CA ASP A 723 -33.53 21.75 6.11
C ASP A 723 -34.81 21.26 5.42
N ASP A 724 -35.95 21.36 6.09
CA ASP A 724 -37.25 21.04 5.52
C ASP A 724 -37.86 22.26 4.81
N ALA A 725 -37.83 22.21 3.48
CA ALA A 725 -38.45 23.23 2.62
C ALA A 725 -39.98 23.26 2.75
N GLY A 726 -40.61 22.15 3.14
CA GLY A 726 -42.06 22.04 3.29
C GLY A 726 -42.62 22.91 4.42
N LEU A 727 -41.78 23.33 5.38
CA LEU A 727 -42.15 24.26 6.45
C LEU A 727 -42.44 25.69 5.96
N LEU A 728 -42.14 25.99 4.70
CA LEU A 728 -42.35 27.31 4.12
C LEU A 728 -43.79 27.46 3.61
N ASP A 729 -44.48 28.51 4.04
CA ASP A 729 -45.86 28.81 3.63
C ASP A 729 -46.03 28.95 2.10
N ALA A 730 -46.96 28.19 1.51
CA ALA A 730 -47.24 28.21 0.06
C ALA A 730 -45.99 27.97 -0.83
N VAL A 731 -45.05 27.14 -0.38
CA VAL A 731 -43.82 26.79 -1.13
C VAL A 731 -44.11 25.99 -2.41
N ASP A 732 -45.18 25.22 -2.42
CA ASP A 732 -45.75 24.54 -3.58
C ASP A 732 -46.09 25.55 -4.70
N VAL A 733 -46.75 26.65 -4.35
CA VAL A 733 -47.10 27.72 -5.29
C VAL A 733 -45.86 28.44 -5.81
N TRP A 734 -44.86 28.68 -4.94
CA TRP A 734 -43.57 29.21 -5.38
C TRP A 734 -42.89 28.27 -6.40
N CYS A 735 -42.97 26.96 -6.16
CA CYS A 735 -42.41 25.95 -7.05
C CYS A 735 -43.10 25.96 -8.41
N GLU A 736 -44.44 26.00 -8.46
CA GLU A 736 -45.21 26.14 -9.71
C GLU A 736 -44.76 27.39 -10.50
N ASP A 737 -44.69 28.55 -9.84
CA ASP A 737 -44.26 29.81 -10.45
C ASP A 737 -42.83 29.74 -11.01
N VAL A 738 -41.95 28.98 -10.36
CA VAL A 738 -40.59 28.73 -10.84
C VAL A 738 -40.60 27.80 -12.07
N LEU A 739 -41.38 26.72 -12.04
CA LEU A 739 -41.48 25.77 -13.14
C LEU A 739 -42.02 26.41 -14.42
N ASP A 740 -42.99 27.31 -14.31
CA ASP A 740 -43.55 28.08 -15.45
C ASP A 740 -42.51 28.93 -16.18
N GLN A 741 -41.40 29.29 -15.52
CA GLN A 741 -40.31 30.07 -16.10
C GLN A 741 -39.21 29.20 -16.72
N LEU A 742 -39.30 27.88 -16.59
CA LEU A 742 -38.30 26.92 -17.04
C LEU A 742 -38.82 26.14 -18.25
N PRO A 743 -37.92 25.60 -19.11
CA PRO A 743 -38.36 24.75 -20.21
C PRO A 743 -39.03 23.49 -19.67
N GLU A 744 -40.08 23.03 -20.35
CA GLU A 744 -40.71 21.73 -20.05
C GLU A 744 -39.66 20.62 -20.15
N THR A 745 -39.49 19.86 -19.07
CA THR A 745 -38.49 18.79 -18.98
C THR A 745 -39.11 17.49 -18.48
N PRO A 746 -38.54 16.32 -18.85
CA PRO A 746 -39.12 15.01 -18.51
C PRO A 746 -38.92 14.59 -17.05
N VAL A 747 -38.09 15.31 -16.29
CA VAL A 747 -37.85 15.11 -14.86
C VAL A 747 -37.80 16.47 -14.18
N PRO A 748 -38.25 16.61 -12.91
CA PRO A 748 -38.26 17.90 -12.23
C PRO A 748 -36.85 18.50 -12.09
N PRO A 749 -36.70 19.82 -12.23
CA PRO A 749 -35.44 20.50 -11.99
C PRO A 749 -35.12 20.57 -10.49
N VAL A 750 -33.87 20.89 -10.14
CA VAL A 750 -33.39 20.85 -8.75
C VAL A 750 -32.84 22.20 -8.31
N ALA A 751 -33.36 22.78 -7.24
CA ALA A 751 -32.73 23.93 -6.58
C ALA A 751 -31.50 23.47 -5.78
N THR A 752 -30.30 23.87 -6.20
CA THR A 752 -29.05 23.38 -5.62
C THR A 752 -28.89 23.78 -4.15
N GLU A 753 -29.41 24.95 -3.80
CA GLU A 753 -29.50 25.45 -2.42
C GLU A 753 -30.70 26.38 -2.34
N LEU A 754 -31.64 26.07 -1.45
CA LEU A 754 -32.77 26.90 -1.07
C LEU A 754 -32.49 27.48 0.30
N VAL A 755 -32.38 28.82 0.37
CA VAL A 755 -32.28 29.56 1.63
C VAL A 755 -33.52 30.46 1.72
N ALA A 756 -34.36 30.21 2.71
CA ALA A 756 -35.65 30.87 2.85
C ALA A 756 -35.93 31.20 4.32
N VAL A 757 -36.69 32.26 4.55
CA VAL A 757 -37.16 32.61 5.90
C VAL A 757 -38.49 31.88 6.15
N ARG A 758 -38.55 31.09 7.23
CA ARG A 758 -39.81 30.45 7.67
C ARG A 758 -40.65 31.38 8.53
N ASP A 759 -41.90 30.98 8.76
CA ASP A 759 -42.83 31.62 9.70
C ASP A 759 -43.15 33.10 9.39
N LEU A 760 -43.11 33.48 8.10
CA LEU A 760 -43.47 34.84 7.65
C LEU A 760 -44.97 35.13 7.83
N ASP A 761 -45.77 34.08 7.74
CA ASP A 761 -47.22 34.07 7.93
C ASP A 761 -47.63 34.29 9.38
N LEU A 762 -46.75 34.01 10.36
CA LEU A 762 -47.01 34.23 11.79
C LEU A 762 -46.90 35.70 12.22
N VAL A 763 -46.45 36.60 11.34
CA VAL A 763 -46.25 38.02 11.64
C VAL A 763 -47.58 38.75 11.79
N ASP A 764 -47.72 39.52 12.86
CA ASP A 764 -48.88 40.41 13.06
C ASP A 764 -48.93 41.52 11.98
N ASP A 765 -50.12 41.78 11.42
CA ASP A 765 -50.31 42.70 10.30
C ASP A 765 -49.82 44.13 10.61
N ASP A 766 -49.88 44.55 11.88
CA ASP A 766 -49.40 45.86 12.33
C ASP A 766 -47.88 45.89 12.62
N ALA A 767 -47.21 44.74 12.58
CA ALA A 767 -45.78 44.56 12.90
C ALA A 767 -44.87 44.40 11.67
N TRP A 768 -45.42 44.44 10.44
CA TRP A 768 -44.64 44.36 9.19
C TRP A 768 -43.47 45.36 9.06
N PRO A 769 -43.57 46.63 9.53
CA PRO A 769 -42.43 47.52 9.53
C PRO A 769 -41.24 47.00 10.35
N GLN A 770 -41.51 46.38 11.51
CA GLN A 770 -40.50 45.78 12.39
C GLN A 770 -39.95 44.49 11.79
N ALA A 771 -40.82 43.64 11.22
CA ALA A 771 -40.41 42.41 10.54
C ALA A 771 -39.52 42.70 9.32
N LEU A 772 -39.88 43.68 8.48
CA LEU A 772 -39.07 44.09 7.32
C LEU A 772 -37.71 44.67 7.76
N ALA A 773 -37.63 45.35 8.91
CA ALA A 773 -36.37 45.82 9.47
C ALA A 773 -35.48 44.67 9.99
N MET A 774 -36.06 43.57 10.46
CA MET A 774 -35.34 42.34 10.81
C MET A 774 -34.84 41.62 9.54
N LEU A 775 -35.72 41.45 8.55
CA LEU A 775 -35.41 40.81 7.26
C LEU A 775 -34.34 41.56 6.45
N ALA A 776 -34.22 42.87 6.62
CA ALA A 776 -33.20 43.68 5.97
C ALA A 776 -31.77 43.47 6.53
N ARG A 777 -31.59 42.69 7.60
CA ARG A 777 -30.28 42.43 8.21
C ARG A 777 -29.76 41.03 7.84
N PRO A 778 -28.44 40.86 7.59
CA PRO A 778 -27.85 39.53 7.42
C PRO A 778 -28.05 38.67 8.70
N PRO A 779 -28.24 37.34 8.57
CA PRO A 779 -28.25 36.57 7.32
C PRO A 779 -29.61 36.57 6.58
N LEU A 780 -30.70 37.05 7.19
CA LEU A 780 -32.05 37.04 6.60
C LEU A 780 -32.12 37.81 5.27
N ARG A 781 -31.37 38.91 5.18
CA ARG A 781 -31.23 39.72 3.96
C ARG A 781 -30.78 38.89 2.75
N ASP A 782 -29.94 37.88 2.97
CA ASP A 782 -29.41 37.06 1.87
C ASP A 782 -30.49 36.14 1.31
N ALA A 783 -31.34 35.56 2.16
CA ALA A 783 -32.51 34.77 1.75
C ALA A 783 -33.53 35.57 0.93
N LEU A 784 -33.52 36.90 1.07
CA LEU A 784 -34.36 37.82 0.30
C LEU A 784 -33.71 38.26 -1.02
N THR A 785 -32.40 38.47 -1.05
CA THR A 785 -31.75 39.18 -2.16
C THR A 785 -30.94 38.29 -3.10
N GLN A 786 -30.53 37.10 -2.65
CA GLN A 786 -29.72 36.19 -3.45
C GLN A 786 -30.61 35.27 -4.31
N PRO A 787 -30.38 35.18 -5.63
CA PRO A 787 -31.17 34.31 -6.49
C PRO A 787 -30.89 32.83 -6.20
N VAL A 788 -31.94 32.00 -6.31
CA VAL A 788 -31.84 30.55 -6.19
C VAL A 788 -31.32 29.98 -7.51
N ARG A 789 -30.36 29.06 -7.43
CA ARG A 789 -29.82 28.38 -8.62
C ARG A 789 -30.56 27.06 -8.81
N VAL A 790 -31.16 26.91 -9.97
CA VAL A 790 -31.88 25.71 -10.40
C VAL A 790 -31.06 24.98 -11.46
N LEU A 791 -30.73 23.73 -11.19
CA LEU A 791 -30.09 22.79 -12.09
C LEU A 791 -31.16 22.10 -12.95
N LEU A 792 -31.03 22.23 -14.26
CA LEU A 792 -31.88 21.56 -15.23
C LEU A 792 -31.35 20.15 -15.55
N PRO A 793 -32.20 19.24 -16.06
CA PRO A 793 -31.80 17.87 -16.39
C PRO A 793 -30.72 17.74 -17.48
N ASP A 794 -30.52 18.79 -18.28
CA ASP A 794 -29.46 18.87 -19.29
C ASP A 794 -28.09 19.29 -18.73
N GLY A 795 -28.01 19.50 -17.40
CA GLY A 795 -26.81 19.94 -16.69
C GLY A 795 -26.56 21.45 -16.74
N THR A 796 -27.46 22.23 -17.34
CA THR A 796 -27.38 23.69 -17.32
C THR A 796 -28.03 24.26 -16.07
N THR A 797 -27.62 25.46 -15.64
CA THR A 797 -28.23 26.15 -14.50
C THR A 797 -29.01 27.37 -14.94
N ARG A 798 -30.10 27.67 -14.22
CA ARG A 798 -30.89 28.90 -14.32
C ARG A 798 -30.99 29.54 -12.95
N SER A 799 -30.98 30.88 -12.91
CA SER A 799 -31.20 31.63 -11.68
C SER A 799 -32.66 32.04 -11.61
N VAL A 800 -33.33 31.74 -10.50
CA VAL A 800 -34.72 32.08 -10.24
C VAL A 800 -34.83 32.93 -8.98
N ARG A 801 -36.02 33.49 -8.76
CA ARG A 801 -36.29 34.35 -7.61
C ARG A 801 -36.28 33.52 -6.32
N PRO A 802 -35.65 34.01 -5.22
CA PRO A 802 -35.74 33.31 -3.94
C PRO A 802 -37.15 33.38 -3.37
N TYR A 803 -37.56 32.31 -2.69
CA TYR A 803 -38.87 32.16 -2.07
C TYR A 803 -39.27 33.39 -1.22
N THR A 804 -38.38 33.84 -0.33
CA THR A 804 -38.65 34.99 0.56
C THR A 804 -39.03 36.26 -0.22
N ALA A 805 -38.38 36.51 -1.37
CA ALA A 805 -38.70 37.64 -2.23
C ALA A 805 -40.01 37.46 -3.00
N TRP A 806 -40.29 36.23 -3.42
CA TRP A 806 -41.54 35.87 -4.08
C TRP A 806 -42.73 36.08 -3.13
N TRP A 807 -42.64 35.54 -1.91
CA TRP A 807 -43.70 35.63 -0.91
C TRP A 807 -44.00 37.10 -0.57
N LEU A 808 -42.98 37.89 -0.24
CA LEU A 808 -43.15 39.31 0.13
C LEU A 808 -43.68 40.20 -1.01
N ARG A 809 -43.51 39.81 -2.28
CA ARG A 809 -43.99 40.59 -3.44
C ARG A 809 -45.51 40.54 -3.60
N ASP A 810 -46.13 39.41 -3.28
CA ASP A 810 -47.57 39.20 -3.48
C ASP A 810 -48.40 39.38 -2.20
N HIS A 811 -47.76 39.60 -1.06
CA HIS A 811 -48.40 39.88 0.22
C HIS A 811 -48.50 41.39 0.52
N PRO A 812 -49.52 41.84 1.27
CA PRO A 812 -49.76 43.27 1.56
C PRO A 812 -48.82 43.86 2.63
N VAL A 813 -47.51 43.61 2.49
CA VAL A 813 -46.50 43.92 3.52
C VAL A 813 -46.05 45.39 3.53
N LEU A 814 -46.38 46.17 2.49
CA LEU A 814 -45.93 47.56 2.36
C LEU A 814 -47.11 48.53 2.38
N GLY A 815 -47.47 48.99 3.58
CA GLY A 815 -48.60 49.89 3.79
C GLY A 815 -49.95 49.28 3.38
N GLY A 816 -50.13 47.97 3.59
CA GLY A 816 -51.32 47.22 3.20
C GLY A 816 -51.44 46.95 1.70
N ARG A 817 -50.39 47.20 0.92
CA ARG A 817 -50.34 47.00 -0.54
C ARG A 817 -49.26 45.99 -0.90
N ARG A 818 -49.48 45.31 -2.02
CA ARG A 818 -48.49 44.44 -2.67
C ARG A 818 -47.34 45.29 -3.23
N PRO A 819 -46.08 45.00 -2.88
CA PRO A 819 -44.93 45.73 -3.40
C PRO A 819 -44.74 45.68 -4.92
N ALA A 820 -45.09 44.56 -5.57
CA ALA A 820 -44.91 44.39 -7.01
C ALA A 820 -45.75 45.37 -7.84
N GLY A 821 -45.14 45.98 -8.87
CA GLY A 821 -45.82 46.93 -9.76
C GLY A 821 -45.88 48.38 -9.26
N LEU A 822 -45.29 48.65 -8.10
CA LEU A 822 -45.06 50.00 -7.58
C LEU A 822 -43.69 50.52 -8.04
N ARG A 823 -43.54 51.84 -8.09
CA ARG A 823 -42.23 52.50 -8.24
C ARG A 823 -41.88 53.27 -6.97
N ALA A 824 -40.59 53.37 -6.68
CA ALA A 824 -40.11 54.23 -5.61
C ALA A 824 -40.40 55.70 -5.95
N ALA A 825 -41.00 56.43 -5.01
CA ALA A 825 -41.16 57.87 -5.14
C ALA A 825 -39.79 58.56 -5.27
N GLY A 826 -39.56 59.28 -6.38
CA GLY A 826 -38.26 59.91 -6.69
C GLY A 826 -37.28 59.05 -7.49
N GLY A 827 -37.71 57.90 -8.02
CA GLY A 827 -36.94 57.06 -8.95
C GLY A 827 -36.82 57.63 -10.38
N ASP A 828 -36.47 56.77 -11.35
CA ASP A 828 -36.19 57.17 -12.74
C ASP A 828 -37.40 57.83 -13.46
N PRO A 829 -37.24 59.06 -13.99
CA PRO A 829 -38.33 59.79 -14.64
C PRO A 829 -38.80 59.14 -15.94
N ARG A 830 -38.02 58.26 -16.58
CA ARG A 830 -38.45 57.54 -17.80
C ARG A 830 -39.60 56.57 -17.51
N LEU A 831 -39.81 56.18 -16.25
CA LEU A 831 -40.90 55.31 -15.81
C LEU A 831 -42.14 56.10 -15.33
N ASP A 832 -42.08 57.43 -15.31
CA ASP A 832 -43.22 58.27 -14.93
C ASP A 832 -44.38 58.09 -15.91
N GLY A 833 -45.59 58.05 -15.36
CA GLY A 833 -46.82 57.78 -16.10
C GLY A 833 -47.07 56.29 -16.39
N LEU A 834 -46.04 55.44 -16.30
CA LEU A 834 -46.14 53.99 -16.52
C LEU A 834 -46.44 53.21 -15.22
N TYR A 835 -45.98 53.68 -14.04
CA TYR A 835 -46.13 53.02 -12.73
C TYR A 835 -46.58 53.94 -11.58
N ASP A 836 -47.27 53.38 -10.58
CA ASP A 836 -47.75 54.08 -9.38
C ASP A 836 -46.68 54.23 -8.30
N ALA A 837 -46.57 55.40 -7.68
CA ALA A 837 -45.53 55.68 -6.68
C ALA A 837 -45.89 55.15 -5.27
N VAL A 838 -44.88 54.73 -4.51
CA VAL A 838 -44.97 54.40 -3.09
C VAL A 838 -43.85 55.04 -2.28
N ASP A 839 -44.16 55.37 -1.02
CA ASP A 839 -43.15 55.86 -0.07
C ASP A 839 -42.30 54.70 0.42
N ALA A 840 -41.07 54.65 -0.10
CA ALA A 840 -40.07 53.64 0.23
C ALA A 840 -38.97 54.20 1.14
N SER A 841 -39.16 55.38 1.76
CA SER A 841 -38.14 56.07 2.55
C SER A 841 -37.68 55.34 3.81
N GLY A 842 -38.39 54.28 4.23
CA GLY A 842 -37.99 53.38 5.31
C GLY A 842 -36.96 52.30 4.90
N PHE A 843 -36.60 52.23 3.63
CA PHE A 843 -35.65 51.25 3.09
C PHE A 843 -34.46 51.97 2.45
N ASP A 844 -33.31 52.00 3.13
CA ASP A 844 -32.06 52.54 2.58
C ASP A 844 -31.41 51.59 1.55
N ASP A 845 -31.87 50.33 1.51
CA ASP A 845 -31.31 49.28 0.66
C ASP A 845 -32.11 49.10 -0.64
N ALA A 846 -31.56 49.62 -1.73
CA ALA A 846 -32.15 49.50 -3.06
C ALA A 846 -32.26 48.04 -3.55
N GLN A 847 -31.42 47.12 -3.05
CA GLN A 847 -31.53 45.69 -3.39
C GLN A 847 -32.71 45.04 -2.70
N VAL A 848 -33.03 45.43 -1.45
CA VAL A 848 -34.23 44.96 -0.75
C VAL A 848 -35.48 45.48 -1.46
N LEU A 849 -35.53 46.75 -1.85
CA LEU A 849 -36.65 47.30 -2.63
C LEU A 849 -36.82 46.60 -3.99
N ARG A 850 -35.72 46.31 -4.68
CA ARG A 850 -35.75 45.50 -5.91
C ARG A 850 -36.23 44.07 -5.62
N ALA A 851 -35.77 43.44 -4.54
CA ALA A 851 -36.22 42.11 -4.14
C ALA A 851 -37.72 42.09 -3.83
N LEU A 852 -38.27 43.16 -3.24
CA LEU A 852 -39.70 43.38 -3.06
C LEU A 852 -40.43 43.73 -4.38
N GLY A 853 -39.75 43.88 -5.52
CA GLY A 853 -40.41 44.17 -6.81
C GLY A 853 -40.81 45.64 -7.01
N VAL A 854 -40.28 46.56 -6.19
CA VAL A 854 -40.47 48.01 -6.36
C VAL A 854 -39.52 48.53 -7.44
N ARG A 855 -40.06 49.19 -8.47
CA ARG A 855 -39.30 49.73 -9.62
C ARG A 855 -38.51 50.98 -9.24
N THR A 856 -37.19 50.98 -9.48
CA THR A 856 -36.28 52.07 -9.12
C THR A 856 -35.64 52.76 -10.33
N SER A 857 -35.22 52.00 -11.35
CA SER A 857 -34.71 52.55 -12.63
C SER A 857 -35.13 51.72 -13.86
N LEU A 858 -35.08 52.33 -15.05
CA LEU A 858 -35.36 51.64 -16.32
C LEU A 858 -34.37 50.51 -16.58
N GLU A 859 -33.07 50.73 -16.36
CA GLU A 859 -32.04 49.71 -16.56
C GLU A 859 -32.30 48.51 -15.65
N SER A 860 -32.64 48.78 -14.38
CA SER A 860 -32.97 47.74 -13.41
C SER A 860 -34.18 46.91 -13.84
N LEU A 861 -35.18 47.56 -14.44
CA LEU A 861 -36.37 46.90 -14.98
C LEU A 861 -36.01 46.04 -16.19
N LEU A 862 -35.21 46.56 -17.13
CA LEU A 862 -34.84 45.83 -18.34
C LEU A 862 -33.88 44.66 -18.07
N ASP A 863 -33.06 44.75 -17.01
CA ASP A 863 -32.21 43.65 -16.53
C ASP A 863 -33.02 42.52 -15.87
N GLU A 864 -34.27 42.76 -15.45
CA GLU A 864 -35.13 41.72 -14.88
C GLU A 864 -35.69 40.80 -15.98
N PRO A 865 -35.69 39.47 -15.79
CA PRO A 865 -36.39 38.55 -16.70
C PRO A 865 -37.85 38.95 -16.87
N GLY A 866 -38.29 39.11 -18.12
CA GLY A 866 -39.65 39.57 -18.46
C GLY A 866 -39.88 41.08 -18.30
N GLY A 867 -38.90 41.86 -17.81
CA GLY A 867 -39.06 43.29 -17.60
C GLY A 867 -39.25 44.11 -18.87
N ALA A 868 -38.64 43.70 -19.99
CA ALA A 868 -38.89 44.28 -21.31
C ALA A 868 -40.34 44.02 -21.78
N ALA A 869 -40.88 42.83 -21.53
CA ALA A 869 -42.27 42.50 -21.85
C ALA A 869 -43.24 43.27 -20.95
N GLU A 870 -42.95 43.41 -19.65
CA GLU A 870 -43.71 44.28 -18.73
C GLU A 870 -43.73 45.72 -19.25
N LEU A 871 -42.57 46.27 -19.62
CA LEU A 871 -42.46 47.62 -20.15
C LEU A 871 -43.22 47.80 -21.46
N LEU A 872 -43.10 46.86 -22.40
CA LEU A 872 -43.85 46.88 -23.66
C LEU A 872 -45.35 46.78 -23.44
N GLY A 873 -45.81 45.93 -22.52
CA GLY A 873 -47.20 45.86 -22.10
C GLY A 873 -47.70 47.19 -21.53
N ARG A 874 -46.90 47.86 -20.69
CA ARG A 874 -47.20 49.21 -20.19
C ARG A 874 -47.15 50.27 -21.29
N LEU A 875 -46.30 50.11 -22.31
CA LEU A 875 -46.24 50.97 -23.49
C LEU A 875 -47.35 50.66 -24.50
N ALA A 876 -48.03 49.53 -24.41
CA ALA A 876 -49.21 49.17 -25.20
C ALA A 876 -50.52 49.63 -24.51
N ASP A 877 -50.47 49.95 -23.21
CA ASP A 877 -51.60 50.53 -22.47
C ASP A 877 -51.93 51.97 -22.94
N GLY A 878 -53.13 52.17 -23.48
CA GLY A 878 -53.61 53.46 -23.98
C GLY A 878 -53.89 54.49 -22.87
N ASP A 879 -54.10 54.04 -21.63
CA ASP A 879 -54.38 54.92 -20.48
C ASP A 879 -53.10 55.52 -19.88
N ARG A 880 -51.92 55.07 -20.34
CA ARG A 880 -50.60 55.57 -19.90
C ARG A 880 -50.13 56.72 -20.78
N THR A 881 -49.57 57.74 -20.13
CA THR A 881 -49.07 58.96 -20.79
C THR A 881 -47.57 58.88 -21.06
N VAL A 882 -47.15 58.96 -22.34
CA VAL A 882 -45.74 58.90 -22.77
C VAL A 882 -45.46 59.93 -23.86
N GLY A 883 -44.35 60.67 -23.77
CA GLY A 883 -43.97 61.68 -24.77
C GLY A 883 -43.01 61.17 -25.86
N PRO A 884 -42.86 61.86 -27.02
CA PRO A 884 -41.98 61.41 -28.12
C PRO A 884 -40.50 61.25 -27.72
N ALA A 885 -39.97 62.16 -26.89
CA ALA A 885 -38.57 62.08 -26.43
C ALA A 885 -38.36 60.92 -25.43
N GLN A 886 -39.35 60.66 -24.57
CA GLN A 886 -39.35 59.53 -23.65
C GLN A 886 -39.42 58.22 -24.45
N LEU A 887 -40.27 58.17 -25.48
CA LEU A 887 -40.40 57.03 -26.39
C LEU A 887 -39.10 56.75 -27.16
N HIS A 888 -38.45 57.80 -27.68
CA HIS A 888 -37.12 57.67 -28.29
C HIS A 888 -36.09 57.11 -27.31
N ALA A 889 -36.08 57.57 -26.06
CA ALA A 889 -35.17 57.07 -25.04
C ALA A 889 -35.44 55.59 -24.70
N LEU A 890 -36.71 55.23 -24.49
CA LEU A 890 -37.11 53.85 -24.17
C LEU A 890 -36.75 52.89 -25.31
N TYR A 891 -37.09 53.21 -26.56
CA TYR A 891 -36.74 52.36 -27.69
C TYR A 891 -35.24 52.32 -27.99
N THR A 892 -34.51 53.42 -27.75
CA THR A 892 -33.05 53.43 -27.92
C THR A 892 -32.37 52.52 -26.89
N GLU A 893 -32.82 52.54 -25.64
CA GLU A 893 -32.29 51.63 -24.60
C GLU A 893 -32.69 50.19 -24.89
N MET A 894 -33.94 49.94 -25.28
CA MET A 894 -34.42 48.61 -25.63
C MET A 894 -33.71 48.01 -26.84
N ALA A 895 -33.28 48.82 -27.81
CA ALA A 895 -32.51 48.36 -28.96
C ALA A 895 -31.17 47.71 -28.60
N ALA A 896 -30.73 47.81 -27.33
CA ALA A 896 -29.57 47.10 -26.81
C ALA A 896 -29.86 45.65 -26.38
N LEU A 897 -31.15 45.28 -26.26
CA LEU A 897 -31.57 43.96 -25.81
C LEU A 897 -31.40 42.92 -26.92
N ASP A 898 -31.29 41.66 -26.49
CA ASP A 898 -31.30 40.51 -27.39
C ASP A 898 -32.74 40.24 -27.86
N PRO A 899 -33.01 40.12 -29.17
CA PRO A 899 -34.33 39.77 -29.71
C PRO A 899 -34.93 38.50 -29.09
N GLU A 900 -34.10 37.52 -28.72
CA GLU A 900 -34.58 36.28 -28.09
C GLU A 900 -35.13 36.48 -26.67
N GLN A 901 -34.80 37.61 -26.02
CA GLN A 901 -35.21 37.93 -24.64
C GLN A 901 -36.48 38.79 -24.57
N VAL A 902 -37.04 39.21 -25.71
CA VAL A 902 -38.18 40.12 -25.76
C VAL A 902 -39.40 39.41 -26.33
N THR A 903 -40.47 39.33 -25.54
CA THR A 903 -41.77 38.91 -26.05
C THR A 903 -42.42 40.07 -26.80
N LEU A 904 -42.67 39.87 -28.09
CA LEU A 904 -43.22 40.91 -28.96
C LEU A 904 -44.70 41.18 -28.66
N PRO A 905 -45.11 42.44 -28.48
CA PRO A 905 -46.51 42.80 -28.40
C PRO A 905 -47.13 42.90 -29.80
N ASP A 906 -48.43 42.67 -29.89
CA ASP A 906 -49.21 42.91 -31.12
C ASP A 906 -49.32 44.42 -31.45
N GLU A 907 -49.16 45.27 -30.43
CA GLU A 907 -49.31 46.72 -30.53
C GLU A 907 -48.05 47.45 -30.04
N LEU A 908 -47.65 48.49 -30.77
CA LEU A 908 -46.50 49.33 -30.45
C LEU A 908 -46.90 50.80 -30.33
N ARG A 909 -46.18 51.54 -29.50
CA ARG A 909 -46.35 53.00 -29.39
C ARG A 909 -45.47 53.67 -30.45
N ALA A 910 -46.04 54.40 -31.41
CA ALA A 910 -45.32 55.01 -32.53
C ALA A 910 -45.63 56.51 -32.68
N VAL A 911 -44.81 57.21 -33.46
CA VAL A 911 -45.02 58.61 -33.84
C VAL A 911 -45.58 58.67 -35.26
N VAL A 912 -46.82 59.16 -35.42
CA VAL A 912 -47.48 59.37 -36.72
C VAL A 912 -47.65 60.86 -36.92
N ASP A 913 -46.98 61.42 -37.93
CA ASP A 913 -47.03 62.86 -38.26
C ASP A 913 -46.82 63.81 -37.06
N GLY A 914 -46.01 63.39 -36.07
CA GLY A 914 -45.66 64.16 -34.88
C GLY A 914 -46.45 63.84 -33.60
N GLU A 915 -47.47 62.98 -33.66
CA GLU A 915 -48.30 62.58 -32.52
C GLU A 915 -48.00 61.14 -32.07
N VAL A 916 -47.97 60.89 -30.75
CA VAL A 916 -47.74 59.55 -30.19
C VAL A 916 -49.05 58.76 -30.14
N ARG A 917 -49.08 57.56 -30.73
CA ARG A 917 -50.25 56.68 -30.77
C ARG A 917 -49.86 55.22 -30.61
N VAL A 918 -50.78 54.42 -30.10
CA VAL A 918 -50.68 52.95 -30.21
C VAL A 918 -51.09 52.57 -31.62
N VAL A 919 -50.29 51.72 -32.26
CA VAL A 919 -50.51 51.22 -33.62
C VAL A 919 -50.25 49.72 -33.65
N ASP A 920 -50.77 49.04 -34.67
CA ASP A 920 -50.43 47.65 -34.94
C ASP A 920 -48.93 47.55 -35.26
N ALA A 921 -48.24 46.57 -34.67
CA ALA A 921 -46.82 46.37 -34.86
C ALA A 921 -46.46 46.15 -36.35
N ALA A 922 -47.34 45.53 -37.15
CA ALA A 922 -47.12 45.25 -38.57
C ALA A 922 -47.08 46.51 -39.45
N ASP A 923 -47.72 47.60 -39.00
CA ASP A 923 -47.76 48.88 -39.70
C ASP A 923 -46.60 49.81 -39.33
N ALA A 924 -45.91 49.53 -38.22
CA ALA A 924 -44.80 50.34 -37.74
C ALA A 924 -43.53 50.14 -38.57
N VAL A 925 -42.78 51.24 -38.78
CA VAL A 925 -41.47 51.22 -39.46
C VAL A 925 -40.42 51.99 -38.67
N ILE A 926 -39.17 51.52 -38.70
CA ILE A 926 -38.05 52.22 -38.08
C ILE A 926 -37.59 53.39 -38.96
N ALA A 927 -37.45 54.56 -38.35
CA ALA A 927 -36.79 55.71 -38.96
C ALA A 927 -35.26 55.52 -38.99
N ASP A 928 -34.73 54.82 -40.01
CA ASP A 928 -33.34 54.36 -40.06
C ASP A 928 -32.36 55.32 -40.76
N ALA A 929 -32.81 56.05 -41.78
CA ALA A 929 -31.94 56.97 -42.51
C ALA A 929 -32.63 58.31 -42.82
N PRO A 930 -31.94 59.44 -42.57
CA PRO A 930 -32.52 60.77 -42.74
C PRO A 930 -32.78 61.16 -44.20
N ASP A 931 -32.06 60.60 -45.18
CA ASP A 931 -32.28 60.91 -46.60
C ASP A 931 -33.58 60.34 -47.16
N VAL A 932 -34.16 59.32 -46.52
CA VAL A 932 -35.45 58.73 -46.92
C VAL A 932 -36.64 59.21 -46.08
N LEU A 933 -36.42 59.92 -44.97
CA LEU A 933 -37.49 60.47 -44.12
C LEU A 933 -38.53 61.32 -44.88
N PRO A 934 -38.16 62.16 -45.89
CA PRO A 934 -39.15 62.89 -46.68
C PRO A 934 -40.15 62.00 -47.42
N LEU A 935 -39.85 60.70 -47.58
CA LEU A 935 -40.72 59.71 -48.21
C LEU A 935 -41.68 59.02 -47.22
N ALA A 936 -41.64 59.37 -45.93
CA ALA A 936 -42.32 58.65 -44.84
C ALA A 936 -43.71 59.18 -44.44
N ALA A 937 -44.28 60.12 -45.20
CA ALA A 937 -45.53 60.79 -44.83
C ALA A 937 -46.68 59.80 -44.56
N GLY A 938 -47.33 59.92 -43.40
CA GLY A 938 -48.45 59.06 -42.99
C GLY A 938 -48.06 57.67 -42.46
N LEU A 939 -46.77 57.35 -42.34
CA LEU A 939 -46.31 56.07 -41.77
C LEU A 939 -46.08 56.20 -40.25
N PRO A 940 -46.40 55.17 -39.45
CA PRO A 940 -46.03 55.11 -38.03
C PRO A 940 -44.53 54.88 -37.85
N LEU A 941 -43.84 55.88 -37.31
CA LEU A 941 -42.39 55.84 -37.12
C LEU A 941 -42.05 55.46 -35.67
N LEU A 942 -41.18 54.47 -35.51
CA LEU A 942 -40.54 54.19 -34.22
C LEU A 942 -39.25 55.03 -34.11
N PRO A 943 -39.21 56.04 -33.21
CA PRO A 943 -38.04 56.88 -33.07
C PRO A 943 -36.93 56.13 -32.32
N VAL A 944 -35.74 56.10 -32.89
CA VAL A 944 -34.57 55.43 -32.32
C VAL A 944 -33.30 56.15 -32.72
N ALA A 945 -32.24 56.03 -31.92
CA ALA A 945 -30.92 56.46 -32.34
C ALA A 945 -30.54 55.76 -33.67
N PRO A 946 -30.08 56.48 -34.71
CA PRO A 946 -29.89 55.86 -36.03
C PRO A 946 -28.86 54.73 -36.06
N ALA A 947 -27.87 54.78 -35.17
CA ALA A 947 -26.89 53.71 -35.00
C ALA A 947 -27.50 52.40 -34.44
N ARG A 948 -28.70 52.48 -33.84
CA ARG A 948 -29.47 51.38 -33.25
C ARG A 948 -30.70 50.97 -34.05
N ALA A 949 -30.91 51.60 -35.22
CA ALA A 949 -32.11 51.40 -36.01
C ALA A 949 -32.22 49.99 -36.60
N ALA A 950 -31.08 49.36 -36.93
CA ALA A 950 -31.06 47.98 -37.40
C ALA A 950 -31.36 47.01 -36.26
N GLU A 951 -30.74 47.22 -35.09
CA GLU A 951 -30.97 46.37 -33.91
C GLU A 951 -32.41 46.48 -33.42
N LEU A 952 -33.00 47.67 -33.38
CA LEU A 952 -34.42 47.80 -33.00
C LEU A 952 -35.36 47.18 -34.03
N ALA A 953 -35.05 47.30 -35.33
CA ALA A 953 -35.83 46.67 -36.39
C ALA A 953 -35.84 45.15 -36.24
N GLU A 954 -34.68 44.56 -35.94
CA GLU A 954 -34.53 43.13 -35.67
C GLU A 954 -35.22 42.72 -34.36
N LEU A 955 -35.03 43.52 -33.29
CA LEU A 955 -35.64 43.29 -31.98
C LEU A 955 -37.16 43.21 -32.07
N LEU A 956 -37.79 44.19 -32.72
CA LEU A 956 -39.26 44.29 -32.82
C LEU A 956 -39.83 43.61 -34.07
N GLN A 957 -38.99 43.02 -34.92
CA GLN A 957 -39.36 42.40 -36.20
C GLN A 957 -40.13 43.35 -37.14
N VAL A 958 -39.75 44.63 -37.14
CA VAL A 958 -40.36 45.69 -37.96
C VAL A 958 -39.41 46.15 -39.07
N ARG A 959 -39.95 46.60 -40.21
CA ARG A 959 -39.13 47.00 -41.36
C ARG A 959 -38.47 48.35 -41.14
N ARG A 960 -37.29 48.53 -41.72
CA ARG A 960 -36.65 49.85 -41.85
C ARG A 960 -37.30 50.64 -42.98
N LEU A 961 -37.38 51.95 -42.79
CA LEU A 961 -37.95 52.84 -43.79
C LEU A 961 -37.16 52.78 -45.11
N GLY A 962 -35.83 52.82 -45.06
CA GLY A 962 -34.96 52.79 -46.23
C GLY A 962 -35.05 51.53 -47.10
N GLU A 963 -35.49 50.42 -46.53
CA GLU A 963 -35.75 49.15 -47.26
C GLU A 963 -37.18 49.08 -47.81
N SER A 964 -38.10 49.83 -47.21
CA SER A 964 -39.51 49.84 -47.58
C SER A 964 -39.81 50.77 -48.74
N VAL A 965 -38.88 51.68 -49.09
CA VAL A 965 -39.05 52.68 -50.16
C VAL A 965 -38.05 52.48 -51.30
N GLU A 966 -38.55 52.33 -52.54
CA GLU A 966 -37.70 52.28 -53.75
C GLU A 966 -37.29 53.70 -54.19
N ALA A 967 -36.08 54.13 -53.81
CA ALA A 967 -35.57 55.48 -54.07
C ALA A 967 -34.27 55.47 -54.89
N GLY A 968 -34.33 54.97 -56.13
CA GLY A 968 -33.23 55.03 -57.10
C GLY A 968 -33.11 56.42 -57.75
N VAL A 969 -31.88 56.89 -57.96
CA VAL A 969 -31.62 58.21 -58.57
C VAL A 969 -31.88 58.14 -60.08
N THR A 970 -32.74 59.02 -60.58
CA THR A 970 -33.15 59.04 -62.00
C THR A 970 -32.56 60.19 -62.82
N THR A 971 -31.84 61.10 -62.17
CA THR A 971 -31.23 62.29 -62.79
C THR A 971 -29.75 62.03 -63.09
N GLU A 972 -29.22 62.63 -64.17
CA GLU A 972 -27.79 62.57 -64.49
C GLU A 972 -27.02 63.62 -63.66
N GLY A 973 -25.87 63.23 -63.11
CA GLY A 973 -25.02 64.12 -62.31
C GLY A 973 -23.54 64.04 -62.65
N GLU A 974 -22.78 65.04 -62.21
CA GLU A 974 -21.33 65.14 -62.44
C GLU A 974 -20.53 64.67 -61.23
N GLU A 975 -19.52 63.83 -61.44
CA GLU A 975 -18.63 63.40 -60.35
C GLU A 975 -17.71 64.56 -59.91
N ARG A 976 -17.73 64.85 -58.61
CA ARG A 976 -16.92 65.87 -57.93
C ARG A 976 -16.03 65.23 -56.88
N ARG A 977 -14.82 65.75 -56.71
CA ARG A 977 -13.90 65.33 -55.63
C ARG A 977 -14.28 66.02 -54.32
N VAL A 978 -14.30 65.27 -53.22
CA VAL A 978 -14.52 65.85 -51.89
C VAL A 978 -13.30 66.72 -51.49
N PRO A 979 -13.51 67.99 -51.10
CA PRO A 979 -12.43 68.87 -50.67
C PRO A 979 -11.62 68.30 -49.49
N ASP A 980 -10.30 68.49 -49.52
CA ASP A 980 -9.40 67.95 -48.49
C ASP A 980 -9.74 68.43 -47.05
N PRO A 981 -10.15 69.69 -46.79
CA PRO A 981 -10.62 70.11 -45.47
C PRO A 981 -11.80 69.30 -44.90
N VAL A 982 -12.77 68.94 -45.75
CA VAL A 982 -13.92 68.12 -45.36
C VAL A 982 -13.48 66.69 -45.05
N ARG A 983 -12.55 66.13 -45.85
CA ARG A 983 -11.96 64.81 -45.60
C ARG A 983 -11.14 64.78 -44.31
N VAL A 984 -10.48 65.89 -43.95
CA VAL A 984 -9.77 66.03 -42.67
C VAL A 984 -10.76 66.12 -41.49
N LEU A 985 -11.88 66.83 -41.65
CA LEU A 985 -12.90 66.97 -40.60
C LEU A 985 -13.61 65.64 -40.31
N LEU A 986 -14.10 64.97 -41.35
CA LEU A 986 -14.90 63.75 -41.25
C LEU A 986 -14.05 62.48 -41.16
N GLY A 987 -12.77 62.54 -41.55
CA GLY A 987 -11.81 61.46 -41.40
C GLY A 987 -11.78 60.48 -42.58
N ALA A 988 -11.06 59.37 -42.40
CA ALA A 988 -10.69 58.46 -43.48
C ALA A 988 -11.88 57.73 -44.15
N ALA A 989 -13.03 57.64 -43.46
CA ALA A 989 -14.26 57.04 -43.99
C ALA A 989 -15.00 57.95 -44.99
N THR A 990 -14.60 59.21 -45.11
CA THR A 990 -15.22 60.16 -46.05
C THR A 990 -14.98 59.71 -47.49
N PRO A 991 -16.03 59.61 -48.33
CA PRO A 991 -15.88 59.31 -49.75
C PRO A 991 -14.86 60.23 -50.44
N GLY A 992 -14.11 59.70 -51.41
CA GLY A 992 -13.18 60.50 -52.21
C GLY A 992 -13.90 61.42 -53.20
N THR A 993 -15.09 61.01 -53.63
CA THR A 993 -15.93 61.70 -54.61
C THR A 993 -17.41 61.62 -54.22
N TYR A 994 -18.20 62.53 -54.78
CA TYR A 994 -19.66 62.52 -54.73
C TYR A 994 -20.19 62.92 -56.11
N VAL A 995 -21.46 62.63 -56.39
CA VAL A 995 -22.11 63.02 -57.65
C VAL A 995 -23.00 64.23 -57.38
N GLU A 996 -22.68 65.36 -58.00
CA GLU A 996 -23.42 66.60 -57.90
C GLU A 996 -24.50 66.66 -58.99
N HIS A 997 -25.73 66.99 -58.59
CA HIS A 997 -26.89 67.12 -59.47
C HIS A 997 -27.38 68.57 -59.44
N THR A 998 -27.87 69.09 -60.56
CA THR A 998 -28.60 70.38 -60.53
C THR A 998 -29.97 70.23 -59.85
N GLU A 999 -30.60 69.07 -60.03
CA GLU A 999 -31.87 68.66 -59.42
C GLU A 999 -31.76 67.15 -59.18
N LEU A 1000 -31.93 66.71 -57.92
CA LEU A 1000 -31.85 65.31 -57.54
C LEU A 1000 -33.25 64.76 -57.30
N ARG A 1001 -33.68 63.82 -58.16
CA ARG A 1001 -34.93 63.08 -57.98
C ARG A 1001 -34.67 61.61 -57.71
N ALA A 1002 -35.32 61.09 -56.67
CA ALA A 1002 -35.34 59.67 -56.35
C ALA A 1002 -36.72 59.27 -55.82
N GLY A 1003 -37.25 58.11 -56.26
CA GLY A 1003 -38.57 57.64 -55.82
C GLY A 1003 -39.73 58.57 -56.19
N GLY A 1004 -39.56 59.42 -57.21
CA GLY A 1004 -40.57 60.42 -57.62
C GLY A 1004 -40.59 61.71 -56.80
N VAL A 1005 -39.77 61.83 -55.75
CA VAL A 1005 -39.65 63.02 -54.90
C VAL A 1005 -38.30 63.71 -55.15
N GLU A 1006 -38.29 65.03 -55.03
CA GLU A 1006 -37.06 65.83 -55.08
C GLU A 1006 -36.38 65.78 -53.71
N LEU A 1007 -35.10 65.39 -53.69
CA LEU A 1007 -34.31 65.22 -52.47
C LEU A 1007 -33.11 66.15 -52.49
N ASP A 1008 -32.72 66.67 -51.33
CA ASP A 1008 -31.49 67.46 -51.20
C ASP A 1008 -30.23 66.59 -51.39
N TRP A 1009 -30.31 65.34 -50.90
CA TRP A 1009 -29.26 64.34 -51.03
C TRP A 1009 -29.82 62.93 -50.92
N ARG A 1010 -29.05 61.97 -51.42
CA ARG A 1010 -29.35 60.55 -51.38
C ARG A 1010 -28.04 59.76 -51.35
N ARG A 1011 -27.93 58.81 -50.42
CA ARG A 1011 -26.82 57.84 -50.44
C ARG A 1011 -27.30 56.50 -50.98
N THR A 1012 -27.02 56.22 -52.24
CA THR A 1012 -27.45 54.98 -52.90
C THR A 1012 -26.78 53.74 -52.29
N PRO A 1013 -27.34 52.53 -52.46
CA PRO A 1013 -26.84 51.30 -51.83
C PRO A 1013 -25.39 50.94 -52.19
N ASP A 1014 -24.90 51.37 -53.35
CA ASP A 1014 -23.51 51.25 -53.79
C ASP A 1014 -22.55 52.21 -53.06
N GLY A 1015 -23.06 53.00 -52.12
CA GLY A 1015 -22.31 53.89 -51.25
C GLY A 1015 -22.04 55.26 -51.86
N VAL A 1016 -22.54 55.54 -53.06
CA VAL A 1016 -22.37 56.81 -53.75
C VAL A 1016 -23.26 57.87 -53.12
N VAL A 1017 -22.68 59.03 -52.81
CA VAL A 1017 -23.44 60.19 -52.34
C VAL A 1017 -23.84 61.03 -53.55
N HIS A 1018 -25.14 61.14 -53.76
CA HIS A 1018 -25.78 62.05 -54.70
C HIS A 1018 -26.31 63.25 -53.94
N ALA A 1019 -26.08 64.47 -54.41
CA ALA A 1019 -26.60 65.66 -53.77
C ALA A 1019 -26.91 66.76 -54.78
N ALA A 1020 -27.93 67.57 -54.51
CA ALA A 1020 -28.33 68.72 -55.32
C ALA A 1020 -28.13 70.07 -54.62
N THR A 1021 -27.98 70.07 -53.30
CA THR A 1021 -27.77 71.28 -52.50
C THR A 1021 -26.48 71.19 -51.69
N LEU A 1022 -25.95 72.34 -51.26
CA LEU A 1022 -24.73 72.38 -50.43
C LEU A 1022 -24.96 71.68 -49.09
N GLU A 1023 -26.11 71.92 -48.47
CA GLU A 1023 -26.57 71.26 -47.26
C GLU A 1023 -26.77 69.76 -47.49
N GLY A 1024 -27.25 69.38 -48.67
CA GLY A 1024 -27.36 68.00 -49.10
C GLY A 1024 -26.02 67.30 -49.23
N VAL A 1025 -25.03 67.94 -49.88
CA VAL A 1025 -23.65 67.42 -49.93
C VAL A 1025 -23.11 67.26 -48.51
N ALA A 1026 -23.35 68.24 -47.65
CA ALA A 1026 -22.87 68.21 -46.27
C ALA A 1026 -23.52 67.10 -45.43
N ALA A 1027 -24.84 66.95 -45.51
CA ALA A 1027 -25.60 65.91 -44.84
C ALA A 1027 -25.21 64.52 -45.37
N GLY A 1028 -25.09 64.37 -46.69
CA GLY A 1028 -24.69 63.12 -47.32
C GLY A 1028 -23.29 62.68 -47.00
N LEU A 1029 -22.32 63.60 -46.99
CA LEU A 1029 -20.94 63.29 -46.60
C LEU A 1029 -20.84 63.00 -45.09
N ALA A 1030 -21.51 63.77 -44.24
CA ALA A 1030 -21.53 63.55 -42.80
C ALA A 1030 -22.19 62.22 -42.44
N TRP A 1031 -23.30 61.87 -43.10
CA TRP A 1031 -23.96 60.58 -42.95
C TRP A 1031 -23.08 59.43 -43.45
N ALA A 1032 -22.50 59.55 -44.64
CA ALA A 1032 -21.60 58.55 -45.21
C ALA A 1032 -20.36 58.29 -44.34
N ALA A 1033 -19.88 59.30 -43.61
CA ALA A 1033 -18.77 59.20 -42.67
C ALA A 1033 -19.19 58.80 -41.24
N GLY A 1034 -20.48 58.56 -40.98
CA GLY A 1034 -20.99 58.22 -39.64
C GLY A 1034 -20.95 59.36 -38.62
N GLN A 1035 -20.85 60.61 -39.07
CA GLN A 1035 -20.73 61.80 -38.22
C GLN A 1035 -21.89 62.77 -38.47
N TRP A 1036 -23.13 62.28 -38.39
CA TRP A 1036 -24.36 63.07 -38.60
C TRP A 1036 -24.43 64.42 -37.87
N PRO A 1037 -23.96 64.55 -36.60
CA PRO A 1037 -23.94 65.85 -35.91
C PRO A 1037 -23.13 66.92 -36.64
N ARG A 1038 -22.09 66.53 -37.39
CA ARG A 1038 -21.14 67.45 -38.05
C ARG A 1038 -21.61 68.00 -39.39
N ARG A 1039 -22.80 67.65 -39.86
CA ARG A 1039 -23.32 68.12 -41.17
C ARG A 1039 -23.30 69.64 -41.32
N PHE A 1040 -23.48 70.39 -40.23
CA PHE A 1040 -23.44 71.86 -40.27
C PHE A 1040 -22.01 72.40 -40.39
N GLU A 1041 -21.04 71.77 -39.73
CA GLU A 1041 -19.61 72.09 -39.89
C GLU A 1041 -19.13 71.76 -41.31
N VAL A 1042 -19.58 70.64 -41.87
CA VAL A 1042 -19.28 70.24 -43.25
C VAL A 1042 -19.86 71.26 -44.24
N ALA A 1043 -21.09 71.71 -44.03
CA ALA A 1043 -21.71 72.75 -44.86
C ALA A 1043 -20.85 74.03 -44.84
N ALA A 1044 -20.43 74.47 -43.65
CA ALA A 1044 -19.57 75.65 -43.50
C ALA A 1044 -18.22 75.51 -44.23
N LEU A 1045 -17.61 74.32 -44.26
CA LEU A 1045 -16.36 74.05 -44.98
C LEU A 1045 -16.52 73.92 -46.50
N LEU A 1046 -17.67 73.45 -46.96
CA LEU A 1046 -17.99 73.40 -48.39
C LEU A 1046 -18.21 74.81 -48.95
N GLU A 1047 -18.78 75.72 -48.15
CA GLU A 1047 -18.96 77.12 -48.51
C GLU A 1047 -17.64 77.92 -48.49
N ASP A 1048 -16.82 77.75 -47.43
CA ASP A 1048 -15.51 78.39 -47.32
C ASP A 1048 -14.44 77.43 -46.75
N PRO A 1049 -13.59 76.85 -47.63
CA PRO A 1049 -12.52 75.94 -47.23
C PRO A 1049 -11.47 76.55 -46.29
N SER A 1050 -11.38 77.88 -46.19
CA SER A 1050 -10.41 78.57 -45.32
C SER A 1050 -10.79 78.54 -43.84
N ARG A 1051 -12.05 78.21 -43.51
CA ARG A 1051 -12.57 78.13 -42.14
C ARG A 1051 -12.08 76.92 -41.35
N THR A 1052 -11.25 76.07 -41.95
CA THR A 1052 -10.65 74.88 -41.31
C THR A 1052 -10.02 75.18 -39.95
N GLY A 1053 -9.29 76.29 -39.82
CA GLY A 1053 -8.63 76.67 -38.55
C GLY A 1053 -9.55 77.32 -37.50
N GLU A 1054 -10.72 77.82 -37.90
CA GLU A 1054 -11.78 78.31 -37.00
C GLU A 1054 -12.50 77.11 -36.38
N LEU A 1055 -13.08 76.25 -37.21
CA LEU A 1055 -13.82 75.07 -36.76
C LEU A 1055 -12.94 74.12 -35.93
N ALA A 1056 -11.68 73.93 -36.30
CA ALA A 1056 -10.76 73.11 -35.51
C ALA A 1056 -10.48 73.65 -34.10
N ARG A 1057 -10.63 74.95 -33.86
CA ARG A 1057 -10.47 75.58 -32.54
C ARG A 1057 -11.76 75.52 -31.72
N ASP A 1058 -12.92 75.73 -32.34
CA ASP A 1058 -14.21 75.67 -31.63
C ASP A 1058 -14.45 74.26 -31.06
N ARG A 1059 -14.01 73.22 -31.77
CA ARG A 1059 -13.99 71.82 -31.30
C ARG A 1059 -13.14 71.53 -30.05
N TRP A 1060 -12.43 72.50 -29.48
CA TRP A 1060 -11.80 72.29 -28.16
C TRP A 1060 -12.83 72.26 -27.03
N PHE A 1061 -14.07 72.66 -27.31
CA PHE A 1061 -15.16 72.75 -26.33
C PHE A 1061 -16.34 71.83 -26.64
N ASP A 1062 -16.31 71.11 -27.76
CA ASP A 1062 -17.15 69.93 -28.04
C ASP A 1062 -16.49 68.68 -27.45
#